data_AF-A0A5C3NLN9-F1
#
_entry.id   AF-A0A5C3NLN9-F1
#
_cell.length_a   1.000
_cell.length_b   1.000
_cell.length_c   1.000
_cell.angle_alpha   90.00
_cell.angle_beta   90.00
_cell.angle_gamma   90.00
#
_symmetry.space_group_name_H-M   'P 1'
#
loop_
_entity.id
_entity.type
_entity.pdbx_description
1 polymer ?
#
loop_
_entity_poly.entity_id
_entity_poly.type
_entity_poly.pdbx_seq_one_letter_code
_entity_poly.pdbx_strand_id
1 'polypeptide(L)'
;MPVGSEDLAGRPERDEEDAVGTAVAREPRTNVQNRAETSVPGADLARRLQRDEEDAVDFAQNMATGAGPGENCEDGQDIEGRTTDVAKRAGDAQKLAEGSLKSAQPADYTKVFSLFQARYLQSQLASYTSLADSAVGRPAHVDDPHEDLRKFMDAFTSEASGSAFHSSMSRMWTSHEVLCASSDLLDLRLNLHRRHLMLCSAAAWYWLVHTCGQRSQAIVAELGADVARFAQSDDWLERLCRDIYENVRLHRKVDVDAGDYFEHLRDQSVRGHIPRPHDLEEDITLRVLDLVQSFIQDWLGFPRNAERVRAHFVIYLVGAFRNPDVLVLDGVWKMYREVKARVLQLPRKTKGRYLTVPMLDEFATALSLQPLANPNSPESALMLRISSAIERCAPGMRGWTDSFIAGLLTCGTLPPMRPSRTPTTASTSHPSPSGVSPTIRTRSTDLPPVAGPSRARPATSKRVPAPGRPQIVSAPPPQRPDSQSDAADDSHPGLNALLDFVHELLPIARGELIPSPSTVQQVVMERSDHFMPFRNLATCRVRVTSPQGPFHPNNVDQPGAFPSCVITRALLFDSEVLRQETYGYFPDKSAWNDFVAAQKFDKNNKASVNRFFNMSCYGKPQNQRTVAGMQLVEEQYFAHEPLYQALLDKYPNEPVPFMVFYRWTDGKTDGFTTKGKPRTISIAKCSLLGGLTGYLLTADLYYAGKVARPTLEEVARDW
;
A
#
# COMPACT_ATOMS: atom_id res chain seq x y z
N MET A 1 -15.26 -45.51 -56.93
CA MET A 1 -15.88 -46.82 -57.23
C MET A 1 -15.25 -47.88 -56.33
N PRO A 2 -16.01 -48.72 -55.60
CA PRO A 2 -17.36 -48.58 -55.03
C PRO A 2 -17.30 -48.31 -53.49
N VAL A 3 -18.25 -47.64 -52.79
CA VAL A 3 -19.70 -47.88 -52.53
C VAL A 3 -19.92 -49.12 -51.64
N GLY A 4 -20.72 -49.15 -50.55
CA GLY A 4 -21.79 -48.31 -49.96
C GLY A 4 -21.97 -48.67 -48.46
N SER A 5 -22.61 -47.89 -47.57
CA SER A 5 -24.01 -47.40 -47.45
C SER A 5 -25.05 -48.45 -46.99
N GLU A 6 -25.56 -48.28 -45.77
CA GLU A 6 -26.89 -48.65 -45.18
C GLU A 6 -26.80 -48.22 -43.69
N ASP A 7 -27.42 -47.19 -43.12
CA ASP A 7 -28.77 -46.59 -43.16
C ASP A 7 -29.88 -47.50 -42.56
N LEU A 8 -30.29 -47.23 -41.30
CA LEU A 8 -31.64 -46.71 -40.94
C LEU A 8 -32.05 -46.93 -39.46
N ALA A 9 -32.45 -45.81 -38.86
CA ALA A 9 -33.67 -45.56 -38.06
C ALA A 9 -33.84 -46.07 -36.61
N GLY A 10 -34.28 -45.14 -35.74
CA GLY A 10 -35.13 -45.45 -34.58
C GLY A 10 -35.03 -44.53 -33.34
N ARG A 11 -35.51 -43.28 -33.41
CA ARG A 11 -36.00 -42.51 -32.24
C ARG A 11 -37.40 -43.02 -31.83
N PRO A 12 -37.84 -42.82 -30.57
CA PRO A 12 -38.80 -41.73 -30.26
C PRO A 12 -38.47 -41.03 -28.93
N GLU A 13 -38.53 -39.69 -28.80
CA GLU A 13 -39.71 -38.84 -28.59
C GLU A 13 -40.71 -39.35 -27.52
N ARG A 14 -40.77 -38.62 -26.39
CA ARG A 14 -41.94 -38.54 -25.50
C ARG A 14 -42.04 -37.10 -25.00
N ASP A 15 -43.05 -36.41 -25.50
CA ASP A 15 -43.60 -35.18 -24.92
C ASP A 15 -44.77 -35.51 -23.99
N GLU A 16 -44.84 -34.70 -22.93
CA GLU A 16 -46.00 -34.06 -22.26
C GLU A 16 -47.38 -34.75 -22.23
N GLU A 17 -47.97 -34.83 -21.03
CA GLU A 17 -49.13 -34.00 -20.64
C GLU A 17 -49.55 -34.20 -19.16
N ASP A 18 -49.66 -33.06 -18.46
CA ASP A 18 -50.64 -32.61 -17.45
C ASP A 18 -51.36 -33.57 -16.46
N ALA A 19 -51.37 -33.16 -15.18
CA ALA A 19 -52.55 -32.57 -14.51
C ALA A 19 -52.63 -32.79 -12.96
N VAL A 20 -52.74 -31.66 -12.23
CA VAL A 20 -53.69 -31.40 -11.10
C VAL A 20 -53.35 -31.81 -9.64
N GLY A 21 -53.32 -30.78 -8.77
CA GLY A 21 -53.78 -30.75 -7.37
C GLY A 21 -52.82 -31.29 -6.30
N THR A 22 -52.63 -30.73 -5.10
CA THR A 22 -53.50 -29.90 -4.26
C THR A 22 -52.64 -29.32 -3.13
N ALA A 23 -52.84 -28.04 -2.79
CA ALA A 23 -52.25 -27.38 -1.62
C ALA A 23 -52.94 -27.83 -0.31
N VAL A 24 -52.17 -28.05 0.76
CA VAL A 24 -52.71 -28.24 2.11
C VAL A 24 -52.16 -27.15 3.04
N ALA A 25 -53.08 -26.28 3.44
CA ALA A 25 -52.95 -25.30 4.50
C ALA A 25 -52.86 -25.99 5.87
N ARG A 26 -52.06 -25.42 6.78
CA ARG A 26 -52.11 -25.71 8.22
C ARG A 26 -52.50 -24.44 8.95
N GLU A 27 -53.71 -24.48 9.51
CA GLU A 27 -54.29 -23.49 10.41
C GLU A 27 -54.23 -23.95 11.89
N PRO A 28 -54.54 -23.05 12.85
CA PRO A 28 -53.88 -22.98 14.15
C PRO A 28 -54.66 -23.69 15.27
N ARG A 29 -54.00 -23.89 16.43
CA ARG A 29 -54.68 -24.23 17.69
C ARG A 29 -54.28 -23.28 18.81
N THR A 30 -55.32 -22.73 19.42
CA THR A 30 -55.37 -21.85 20.58
C THR A 30 -55.34 -22.62 21.90
N ASN A 31 -54.66 -22.01 22.89
CA ASN A 31 -54.88 -21.92 24.35
C ASN A 31 -55.61 -23.05 25.12
N VAL A 32 -55.08 -23.39 26.32
CA VAL A 32 -55.66 -23.03 27.64
C VAL A 32 -54.89 -23.66 28.85
N GLN A 33 -54.57 -22.78 29.82
CA GLN A 33 -54.45 -22.91 31.31
C GLN A 33 -53.31 -23.62 32.08
N ASN A 34 -52.59 -22.77 32.82
CA ASN A 34 -52.34 -22.74 34.29
C ASN A 34 -51.79 -23.97 35.02
N ARG A 35 -50.57 -23.83 35.58
CA ARG A 35 -50.34 -23.91 37.03
C ARG A 35 -49.03 -23.22 37.44
N ALA A 36 -49.11 -22.39 38.47
CA ALA A 36 -48.01 -21.66 39.08
C ALA A 36 -47.30 -22.53 40.12
N GLU A 37 -45.96 -22.53 40.13
CA GLU A 37 -45.16 -22.76 41.35
C GLU A 37 -43.95 -21.82 41.35
N THR A 38 -43.96 -20.93 42.34
CA THR A 38 -42.88 -20.04 42.78
C THR A 38 -41.78 -20.85 43.47
N SER A 39 -40.51 -20.71 43.04
CA SER A 39 -39.36 -20.98 43.92
C SER A 39 -38.27 -19.93 43.70
N VAL A 40 -37.72 -19.44 44.82
CA VAL A 40 -36.78 -18.31 44.93
C VAL A 40 -35.33 -18.82 44.79
N PRO A 41 -34.45 -18.16 44.00
CA PRO A 41 -33.01 -18.45 44.05
C PRO A 41 -32.24 -17.25 44.61
N GLY A 42 -32.11 -17.17 45.94
CA GLY A 42 -31.35 -16.14 46.65
C GLY A 42 -30.12 -16.63 47.41
N ALA A 43 -29.86 -17.94 47.48
CA ALA A 43 -28.82 -18.51 48.35
C ALA A 43 -27.64 -19.16 47.61
N ASP A 44 -27.74 -19.35 46.29
CA ASP A 44 -26.72 -20.10 45.51
C ASP A 44 -25.65 -19.20 44.87
N LEU A 45 -25.87 -17.88 44.88
CA LEU A 45 -24.93 -16.88 44.34
C LEU A 45 -23.81 -16.53 45.34
N ALA A 46 -24.11 -16.56 46.65
CA ALA A 46 -23.13 -16.26 47.69
C ALA A 46 -22.12 -17.41 47.91
N ARG A 47 -22.53 -18.67 47.71
CA ARG A 47 -21.61 -19.83 47.80
C ARG A 47 -20.70 -19.99 46.58
N ARG A 48 -21.07 -19.43 45.43
CA ARG A 48 -20.25 -19.44 44.21
C ARG A 48 -19.15 -18.37 44.23
N LEU A 49 -19.45 -17.19 44.77
CA LEU A 49 -18.45 -16.12 44.92
C LEU A 49 -17.36 -16.47 45.96
N GLN A 50 -17.68 -17.32 46.95
CA GLN A 50 -16.72 -17.74 47.98
C GLN A 50 -15.77 -18.86 47.52
N ARG A 51 -16.16 -19.67 46.51
CA ARG A 51 -15.28 -20.68 45.88
C ARG A 51 -14.30 -20.09 44.88
N ASP A 52 -14.71 -19.05 44.16
CA ASP A 52 -13.86 -18.39 43.18
C ASP A 52 -12.73 -17.56 43.84
N GLU A 53 -12.85 -17.19 45.13
CA GLU A 53 -11.76 -16.59 45.92
C GLU A 53 -10.78 -17.63 46.48
N GLU A 54 -11.24 -18.83 46.87
CA GLU A 54 -10.36 -19.89 47.39
C GLU A 54 -9.48 -20.51 46.28
N ASP A 55 -10.04 -20.72 45.07
CA ASP A 55 -9.29 -21.25 43.92
C ASP A 55 -8.24 -20.25 43.37
N ALA A 56 -8.45 -18.94 43.58
CA ALA A 56 -7.50 -17.89 43.20
C ALA A 56 -6.32 -17.78 44.18
N VAL A 57 -6.52 -18.15 45.46
CA VAL A 57 -5.49 -18.17 46.49
C VAL A 57 -4.60 -19.41 46.36
N ASP A 58 -5.16 -20.58 46.03
CA ASP A 58 -4.42 -21.82 45.79
C ASP A 58 -3.55 -21.78 44.51
N PHE A 59 -3.97 -21.02 43.50
CA PHE A 59 -3.16 -20.81 42.28
C PHE A 59 -1.97 -19.86 42.53
N ALA A 60 -2.13 -18.88 43.43
CA ALA A 60 -1.05 -17.95 43.80
C ALA A 60 -0.03 -18.61 44.76
N GLN A 61 -0.46 -19.54 45.63
CA GLN A 61 0.44 -20.27 46.53
C GLN A 61 1.28 -21.36 45.81
N ASN A 62 0.78 -21.95 44.73
CA ASN A 62 1.52 -22.98 43.97
C ASN A 62 2.59 -22.43 43.01
N MET A 63 2.63 -21.13 42.76
CA MET A 63 3.71 -20.47 41.99
C MET A 63 4.89 -20.00 42.86
N ALA A 64 4.80 -20.11 44.20
CA ALA A 64 5.75 -19.50 45.13
C ALA A 64 6.72 -20.46 45.83
N THR A 65 6.75 -21.76 45.50
CA THR A 65 7.64 -22.73 46.18
C THR A 65 8.55 -23.50 45.22
N GLY A 66 9.77 -22.98 45.05
CA GLY A 66 10.88 -23.64 44.34
C GLY A 66 12.21 -22.93 44.63
N ALA A 67 12.77 -23.20 45.81
CA ALA A 67 14.04 -22.68 46.36
C ALA A 67 15.28 -23.06 45.51
N GLY A 68 16.42 -22.36 45.53
CA GLY A 68 16.95 -21.26 46.38
C GLY A 68 18.37 -20.88 45.89
N PRO A 69 19.34 -20.52 46.74
CA PRO A 69 19.34 -19.55 47.84
C PRO A 69 20.37 -18.40 47.61
N GLY A 70 20.21 -17.26 48.29
CA GLY A 70 21.34 -16.37 48.56
C GLY A 70 21.08 -14.85 48.55
N GLU A 71 20.97 -14.31 49.75
CA GLU A 71 21.39 -12.96 50.18
C GLU A 71 20.42 -11.75 50.05
N ASN A 72 20.07 -11.29 51.26
CA ASN A 72 19.38 -10.10 51.72
C ASN A 72 19.68 -8.80 50.95
N CYS A 73 18.64 -7.98 50.72
CA CYS A 73 18.56 -6.61 51.28
C CYS A 73 17.19 -5.96 50.97
N GLU A 74 16.47 -5.64 52.06
CA GLU A 74 15.68 -4.43 52.37
C GLU A 74 14.86 -3.70 51.28
N ASP A 75 13.53 -3.76 51.49
CA ASP A 75 12.52 -2.70 51.51
C ASP A 75 12.41 -1.63 50.41
N GLY A 76 11.22 -1.66 49.78
CA GLY A 76 10.35 -0.49 49.61
C GLY A 76 10.57 0.36 48.36
N GLN A 77 9.74 0.19 47.33
CA GLN A 77 9.51 1.27 46.37
C GLN A 77 8.19 1.17 45.58
N ASP A 78 7.60 2.37 45.46
CA ASP A 78 6.30 2.73 44.94
C ASP A 78 6.09 2.53 43.44
N ILE A 79 4.82 2.42 43.06
CA ILE A 79 4.30 2.32 41.70
C ILE A 79 4.27 3.73 41.07
N GLU A 80 5.42 4.23 40.62
CA GLU A 80 5.54 5.35 39.67
C GLU A 80 6.05 4.84 38.32
N GLY A 81 5.13 4.51 37.41
CA GLY A 81 5.50 3.93 36.13
C GLY A 81 4.43 4.06 35.06
N ARG A 82 3.92 5.28 34.80
CA ARG A 82 3.08 5.51 33.60
C ARG A 82 2.95 6.93 33.07
N THR A 83 3.43 7.94 33.78
CA THR A 83 3.33 9.37 33.38
C THR A 83 4.48 9.86 32.49
N THR A 84 5.55 9.07 32.33
CA THR A 84 6.70 9.44 31.50
C THR A 84 6.49 9.25 29.99
N ASP A 85 5.42 8.58 29.54
CA ASP A 85 5.28 8.19 28.13
C ASP A 85 4.63 9.23 27.20
N VAL A 86 3.94 10.26 27.73
CA VAL A 86 3.26 11.28 26.89
C VAL A 86 4.12 12.54 26.76
N ALA A 87 4.71 13.04 27.85
CA ALA A 87 5.69 14.13 27.80
C ALA A 87 6.97 13.73 27.04
N LYS A 88 7.38 12.46 27.13
CA LYS A 88 8.46 11.89 26.31
C LYS A 88 8.08 11.79 24.84
N ARG A 89 6.80 11.61 24.46
CA ARG A 89 6.39 11.58 23.04
C ARG A 89 6.40 12.96 22.38
N ALA A 90 5.98 14.01 23.09
CA ALA A 90 6.08 15.39 22.59
C ALA A 90 7.54 15.86 22.59
N GLY A 91 8.27 15.60 23.68
CA GLY A 91 9.69 15.89 23.82
C GLY A 91 10.57 15.14 22.83
N ASP A 92 10.30 13.86 22.53
CA ASP A 92 11.06 13.07 21.55
C ASP A 92 10.72 13.50 20.11
N ALA A 93 9.49 13.93 19.82
CA ALA A 93 9.14 14.49 18.51
C ALA A 93 9.85 15.83 18.27
N GLN A 94 9.94 16.67 19.30
CA GLN A 94 10.65 17.96 19.23
C GLN A 94 12.18 17.78 19.26
N LYS A 95 12.73 16.86 20.07
CA LYS A 95 14.16 16.49 20.04
C LYS A 95 14.58 15.79 18.75
N LEU A 96 13.70 15.03 18.08
CA LEU A 96 13.97 14.49 16.74
C LEU A 96 13.92 15.59 15.67
N ALA A 97 13.06 16.59 15.84
CA ALA A 97 13.01 17.76 14.96
C ALA A 97 14.25 18.66 15.14
N GLU A 98 14.69 18.91 16.37
CA GLU A 98 15.80 19.83 16.68
C GLU A 98 17.18 19.14 16.66
N GLY A 99 17.30 17.89 17.11
CA GLY A 99 18.56 17.16 17.25
C GLY A 99 19.09 16.54 15.94
N SER A 100 18.30 16.54 14.87
CA SER A 100 18.69 16.03 13.54
C SER A 100 18.68 17.11 12.45
N LEU A 101 18.78 18.39 12.82
CA LEU A 101 19.06 19.50 11.91
C LEU A 101 20.57 19.77 11.83
N LYS A 102 21.37 18.73 11.55
CA LYS A 102 22.72 18.95 11.01
C LYS A 102 22.53 19.58 9.62
N SER A 103 22.70 20.90 9.52
CA SER A 103 22.80 21.68 8.27
C SER A 103 22.09 21.00 7.10
N ALA A 104 20.75 20.99 7.15
CA ALA A 104 19.97 20.44 6.05
C ALA A 104 20.32 21.28 4.82
N GLN A 105 21.00 20.67 3.84
CA GLN A 105 21.20 21.29 2.54
C GLN A 105 19.81 21.75 2.04
N PRO A 106 19.72 22.98 1.48
CA PRO A 106 18.46 23.47 0.93
C PRO A 106 17.90 22.41 -0.03
N ALA A 107 16.60 22.13 0.10
CA ALA A 107 15.99 21.04 -0.65
C ALA A 107 16.07 21.32 -2.16
N ASP A 108 16.67 20.41 -2.92
CA ASP A 108 16.79 20.54 -4.37
C ASP A 108 15.48 20.18 -5.09
N TYR A 109 14.64 21.18 -5.36
CA TYR A 109 13.36 21.00 -6.05
C TYR A 109 13.49 20.91 -7.58
N THR A 110 14.70 20.90 -8.17
CA THR A 110 14.92 20.98 -9.63
C THR A 110 14.15 19.92 -10.40
N LYS A 111 14.10 18.68 -9.88
CA LYS A 111 13.37 17.56 -10.52
C LYS A 111 11.85 17.71 -10.50
N VAL A 112 11.31 18.41 -9.50
CA VAL A 112 9.87 18.69 -9.41
C VAL A 112 9.54 19.85 -10.36
N PHE A 113 10.35 20.90 -10.32
CA PHE A 113 10.14 22.11 -11.12
C PHE A 113 10.41 21.92 -12.61
N SER A 114 11.21 20.93 -13.02
CA SER A 114 11.37 20.60 -14.45
C SER A 114 10.05 20.23 -15.13
N LEU A 115 9.04 19.78 -14.38
CA LEU A 115 7.69 19.50 -14.91
C LEU A 115 6.92 20.78 -15.27
N PHE A 116 7.36 21.94 -14.80
CA PHE A 116 6.67 23.23 -15.00
C PHE A 116 7.45 24.18 -15.92
N GLN A 117 8.56 23.72 -16.50
CA GLN A 117 9.36 24.51 -17.44
C GLN A 117 8.73 24.51 -18.84
N ALA A 118 8.92 25.60 -19.58
CA ALA A 118 8.38 25.76 -20.93
C ALA A 118 8.64 24.57 -21.87
N ARG A 119 9.86 23.99 -21.84
CA ARG A 119 10.22 22.83 -22.67
C ARG A 119 9.32 21.62 -22.39
N TYR A 120 9.05 21.33 -21.12
CA TYR A 120 8.19 20.22 -20.74
C TYR A 120 6.73 20.49 -21.11
N LEU A 121 6.24 21.70 -20.83
CA LEU A 121 4.89 22.11 -21.18
C LEU A 121 4.65 22.10 -22.69
N GLN A 122 5.64 22.48 -23.52
CA GLN A 122 5.56 22.36 -24.98
C GLN A 122 5.43 20.90 -25.43
N SER A 123 6.19 19.99 -24.83
CA SER A 123 6.09 18.56 -25.12
C SER A 123 4.70 18.00 -24.78
N GLN A 124 4.17 18.36 -23.62
CA GLN A 124 2.82 17.96 -23.19
C GLN A 124 1.74 18.58 -24.08
N LEU A 125 1.89 19.86 -24.46
CA LEU A 125 0.99 20.52 -25.40
C LEU A 125 0.97 19.84 -26.77
N ALA A 126 2.13 19.45 -27.29
CA ALA A 126 2.21 18.74 -28.58
C ALA A 126 1.46 17.40 -28.51
N SER A 127 1.67 16.62 -27.43
CA SER A 127 0.96 15.36 -27.20
C SER A 127 -0.55 15.57 -27.13
N TYR A 128 -1.05 16.49 -26.29
CA TYR A 128 -2.49 16.73 -26.17
C TYR A 128 -3.11 17.37 -27.41
N THR A 129 -2.37 18.17 -28.18
CA THR A 129 -2.86 18.72 -29.45
C THR A 129 -3.01 17.61 -30.48
N SER A 130 -2.01 16.74 -30.62
CA SER A 130 -2.07 15.57 -31.50
C SER A 130 -3.24 14.65 -31.14
N LEU A 131 -3.46 14.42 -29.84
CA LEU A 131 -4.58 13.63 -29.35
C LEU A 131 -5.93 14.29 -29.66
N ALA A 132 -6.03 15.61 -29.46
CA ALA A 132 -7.25 16.36 -29.76
C ALA A 132 -7.58 16.34 -31.25
N ASP A 133 -6.58 16.50 -32.11
CA ASP A 133 -6.75 16.49 -33.56
C ASP A 133 -7.18 15.08 -34.04
N SER A 134 -6.61 14.03 -33.43
CA SER A 134 -7.02 12.64 -33.67
C SER A 134 -8.44 12.33 -33.19
N ALA A 135 -8.88 12.95 -32.08
CA ALA A 135 -10.23 12.78 -31.55
C ALA A 135 -11.30 13.46 -32.42
N VAL A 136 -11.00 14.64 -32.99
CA VAL A 136 -11.93 15.38 -33.87
C VAL A 136 -12.02 14.75 -35.27
N GLY A 137 -10.91 14.17 -35.76
CA GLY A 137 -10.84 13.59 -37.10
C GLY A 137 -11.47 12.19 -37.23
N ARG A 138 -11.91 11.55 -36.14
CA ARG A 138 -12.45 10.19 -36.21
C ARG A 138 -13.78 10.15 -36.93
N PRO A 139 -13.89 9.43 -38.07
CA PRO A 139 -15.19 9.16 -38.68
C PRO A 139 -16.02 8.37 -37.66
N ALA A 140 -17.30 8.72 -37.51
CA ALA A 140 -18.24 8.00 -36.64
C ALA A 140 -18.48 6.52 -37.06
N HIS A 141 -17.77 6.04 -38.08
CA HIS A 141 -18.06 4.82 -38.83
C HIS A 141 -16.82 3.96 -39.12
N VAL A 142 -15.75 4.06 -38.32
CA VAL A 142 -14.69 3.04 -38.36
C VAL A 142 -15.28 1.75 -37.79
N ASP A 143 -15.29 0.68 -38.60
CA ASP A 143 -15.66 -0.67 -38.18
C ASP A 143 -14.88 -1.08 -36.91
N ASP A 144 -15.37 -2.05 -36.15
CA ASP A 144 -14.76 -2.48 -34.89
C ASP A 144 -13.24 -2.77 -35.07
N PRO A 145 -12.33 -1.92 -34.53
CA PRO A 145 -10.90 -2.06 -34.78
C PRO A 145 -10.36 -3.39 -34.23
N HIS A 146 -11.01 -3.97 -33.23
CA HIS A 146 -10.65 -5.30 -32.72
C HIS A 146 -11.03 -6.43 -33.70
N GLU A 147 -12.11 -6.26 -34.47
CA GLU A 147 -12.49 -7.20 -35.51
C GLU A 147 -11.48 -7.21 -36.67
N ASP A 148 -10.96 -6.06 -37.05
CA ASP A 148 -9.94 -5.98 -38.10
C ASP A 148 -8.61 -6.62 -37.69
N LEU A 149 -8.16 -6.44 -36.43
CA LEU A 149 -7.00 -7.16 -35.92
C LEU A 149 -7.24 -8.67 -35.89
N ARG A 150 -8.43 -9.11 -35.48
CA ARG A 150 -8.80 -10.55 -35.50
C ARG A 150 -8.78 -11.11 -36.92
N LYS A 151 -9.38 -10.41 -37.89
CA LYS A 151 -9.35 -10.80 -39.32
C LYS A 151 -7.93 -10.88 -39.85
N PHE A 152 -7.05 -9.97 -39.44
CA PHE A 152 -5.62 -10.04 -39.77
C PHE A 152 -4.95 -11.29 -39.20
N MET A 153 -5.15 -11.59 -37.91
CA MET A 153 -4.58 -12.78 -37.28
C MET A 153 -5.09 -14.08 -37.93
N ASP A 154 -6.39 -14.13 -38.27
CA ASP A 154 -6.99 -15.26 -38.98
C ASP A 154 -6.42 -15.43 -40.39
N ALA A 155 -6.23 -14.33 -41.13
CA ALA A 155 -5.64 -14.35 -42.47
C ALA A 155 -4.15 -14.71 -42.46
N PHE A 156 -3.40 -14.23 -41.47
CA PHE A 156 -1.98 -14.56 -41.29
C PHE A 156 -1.76 -16.05 -41.01
N THR A 157 -2.63 -16.66 -40.18
CA THR A 157 -2.54 -18.07 -39.81
C THR A 157 -3.05 -19.02 -40.90
N SER A 158 -4.02 -18.59 -41.71
CA SER A 158 -4.58 -19.41 -42.80
C SER A 158 -3.76 -19.34 -44.09
N GLU A 159 -3.46 -18.15 -44.59
CA GLU A 159 -2.74 -17.97 -45.86
C GLU A 159 -2.03 -16.61 -45.94
N ALA A 160 -0.83 -16.51 -45.37
CA ALA A 160 -0.03 -15.27 -45.32
C ALA A 160 0.39 -14.69 -46.68
N SER A 161 0.12 -15.37 -47.79
CA SER A 161 0.38 -14.88 -49.16
C SER A 161 -0.91 -14.56 -49.94
N GLY A 162 -2.08 -14.78 -49.34
CA GLY A 162 -3.38 -14.60 -49.98
C GLY A 162 -3.80 -13.12 -50.08
N SER A 163 -4.69 -12.82 -51.04
CA SER A 163 -5.25 -11.46 -51.20
C SER A 163 -6.04 -10.99 -49.97
N ALA A 164 -6.64 -11.93 -49.24
CA ALA A 164 -7.32 -11.66 -47.97
C ALA A 164 -6.33 -11.12 -46.92
N PHE A 165 -5.14 -11.69 -46.80
CA PHE A 165 -4.09 -11.22 -45.89
C PHE A 165 -3.62 -9.81 -46.23
N HIS A 166 -3.37 -9.50 -47.50
CA HIS A 166 -3.00 -8.15 -47.91
C HIS A 166 -4.09 -7.12 -47.58
N SER A 167 -5.35 -7.49 -47.79
CA SER A 167 -6.51 -6.64 -47.48
C SER A 167 -6.65 -6.40 -45.97
N SER A 168 -6.50 -7.44 -45.16
CA SER A 168 -6.56 -7.32 -43.70
C SER A 168 -5.35 -6.59 -43.13
N MET A 169 -4.15 -6.77 -43.70
CA MET A 169 -2.93 -6.06 -43.28
C MET A 169 -3.06 -4.55 -43.49
N SER A 170 -3.63 -4.11 -44.62
CA SER A 170 -3.89 -2.68 -44.86
C SER A 170 -4.87 -2.08 -43.85
N ARG A 171 -5.90 -2.83 -43.44
CA ARG A 171 -6.88 -2.37 -42.44
C ARG A 171 -6.32 -2.42 -41.02
N MET A 172 -5.51 -3.44 -40.73
CA MET A 172 -4.88 -3.62 -39.42
C MET A 172 -4.06 -2.39 -39.02
N TRP A 173 -3.28 -1.78 -39.93
CA TRP A 173 -2.52 -0.57 -39.59
C TRP A 173 -3.42 0.61 -39.21
N THR A 174 -4.51 0.84 -39.95
CA THR A 174 -5.49 1.86 -39.59
C THR A 174 -6.17 1.56 -38.24
N SER A 175 -6.56 0.31 -38.02
CA SER A 175 -7.16 -0.12 -36.74
C SER A 175 -6.18 -0.06 -35.58
N HIS A 176 -4.89 -0.30 -35.83
CA HIS A 176 -3.80 -0.15 -34.87
C HIS A 176 -3.63 1.32 -34.45
N GLU A 177 -3.52 2.24 -35.41
CA GLU A 177 -3.47 3.69 -35.13
C GLU A 177 -4.70 4.15 -34.33
N VAL A 178 -5.89 3.63 -34.65
CA VAL A 178 -7.11 3.85 -33.88
C VAL A 178 -6.99 3.29 -32.46
N LEU A 179 -6.46 2.09 -32.26
CA LEU A 179 -6.28 1.54 -30.91
C LEU A 179 -5.23 2.32 -30.10
N CYS A 180 -4.10 2.74 -30.70
CA CYS A 180 -3.11 3.61 -30.06
C CYS A 180 -3.73 4.93 -29.61
N ALA A 181 -4.47 5.61 -30.49
CA ALA A 181 -5.15 6.86 -30.14
C ALA A 181 -6.24 6.65 -29.06
N SER A 182 -6.90 5.49 -29.04
CA SER A 182 -7.84 5.13 -27.97
C SER A 182 -7.12 4.89 -26.63
N SER A 183 -5.93 4.28 -26.66
CA SER A 183 -5.07 4.11 -25.48
C SER A 183 -4.60 5.45 -24.92
N ASP A 184 -4.12 6.35 -25.78
CA ASP A 184 -3.71 7.70 -25.37
C ASP A 184 -4.87 8.49 -24.75
N LEU A 185 -6.08 8.32 -25.29
CA LEU A 185 -7.30 8.92 -24.73
C LEU A 185 -7.66 8.31 -23.37
N LEU A 186 -7.45 7.00 -23.19
CA LEU A 186 -7.62 6.33 -21.90
C LEU A 186 -6.64 6.89 -20.85
N ASP A 187 -5.38 7.10 -21.24
CA ASP A 187 -4.36 7.68 -20.36
C ASP A 187 -4.70 9.12 -19.96
N LEU A 188 -5.18 9.95 -20.90
CA LEU A 188 -5.70 11.27 -20.58
C LEU A 188 -6.90 11.19 -19.62
N ARG A 189 -7.86 10.29 -19.87
CA ARG A 189 -9.00 10.08 -18.96
C ARG A 189 -8.53 9.67 -17.57
N LEU A 190 -7.54 8.78 -17.48
CA LEU A 190 -6.95 8.38 -16.21
C LEU A 190 -6.28 9.56 -15.49
N ASN A 191 -5.55 10.41 -16.22
CA ASN A 191 -4.96 11.63 -15.67
C ASN A 191 -6.02 12.65 -15.20
N LEU A 192 -7.15 12.77 -15.91
CA LEU A 192 -8.29 13.57 -15.47
C LEU A 192 -8.93 13.03 -14.18
N HIS A 193 -9.11 11.71 -14.07
CA HIS A 193 -9.60 11.10 -12.83
C HIS A 193 -8.62 11.32 -11.66
N ARG A 194 -7.31 11.20 -11.91
CA ARG A 194 -6.27 11.52 -10.91
C ARG A 194 -6.32 12.98 -10.48
N ARG A 195 -6.52 13.92 -11.43
CA ARG A 195 -6.78 15.34 -11.13
C ARG A 195 -7.98 15.48 -10.20
N HIS A 196 -9.12 14.84 -10.51
CA HIS A 196 -10.32 14.91 -9.68
C HIS A 196 -10.07 14.39 -8.26
N LEU A 197 -9.42 13.24 -8.11
CA LEU A 197 -9.06 12.69 -6.80
C LEU A 197 -8.15 13.63 -6.00
N MET A 198 -7.15 14.23 -6.64
CA MET A 198 -6.27 15.22 -6.02
C MET A 198 -7.06 16.46 -5.55
N LEU A 199 -7.98 16.96 -6.38
CA LEU A 199 -8.82 18.11 -6.05
C LEU A 199 -9.82 17.81 -4.93
N CYS A 200 -10.48 16.64 -4.93
CA CYS A 200 -11.39 16.24 -3.85
C CYS A 200 -10.65 16.06 -2.52
N SER A 201 -9.43 15.51 -2.55
CA SER A 201 -8.58 15.44 -1.36
C SER A 201 -8.21 16.84 -0.85
N ALA A 202 -7.73 17.71 -1.75
CA ALA A 202 -7.44 19.12 -1.44
C ALA A 202 -8.66 19.85 -0.86
N ALA A 203 -9.83 19.65 -1.46
CA ALA A 203 -11.11 20.20 -1.04
C ALA A 203 -11.46 19.85 0.41
N ALA A 204 -11.46 18.55 0.72
CA ALA A 204 -11.85 18.06 2.03
C ALA A 204 -10.92 18.60 3.12
N TRP A 205 -9.60 18.56 2.87
CA TRP A 205 -8.61 19.09 3.81
C TRP A 205 -8.67 20.61 3.93
N TYR A 206 -8.92 21.33 2.83
CA TYR A 206 -9.09 22.77 2.86
C TYR A 206 -10.31 23.18 3.68
N TRP A 207 -11.45 22.53 3.46
CA TRP A 207 -12.66 22.74 4.24
C TRP A 207 -12.42 22.48 5.73
N LEU A 208 -11.80 21.36 6.10
CA LEU A 208 -11.55 21.02 7.50
C LEU A 208 -10.59 22.00 8.18
N VAL A 209 -9.44 22.29 7.56
CA VAL A 209 -8.38 23.08 8.19
C VAL A 209 -8.68 24.57 8.16
N HIS A 210 -9.20 25.07 7.04
CA HIS A 210 -9.41 26.50 6.85
C HIS A 210 -10.84 26.92 7.16
N THR A 211 -11.83 26.38 6.43
CA THR A 211 -13.22 26.81 6.60
C THR A 211 -13.76 26.47 7.98
N CYS A 212 -13.65 25.21 8.39
CA CYS A 212 -14.10 24.74 9.69
C CYS A 212 -13.19 25.26 10.81
N GLY A 213 -11.87 25.28 10.61
CA GLY A 213 -10.92 25.82 11.59
C GLY A 213 -11.15 27.30 11.92
N GLN A 214 -11.27 28.17 10.91
CA GLN A 214 -11.54 29.60 11.11
C GLN A 214 -12.89 29.85 11.78
N ARG A 215 -13.93 29.11 11.37
CA ARG A 215 -15.26 29.24 11.99
C ARG A 215 -15.22 28.77 13.45
N SER A 216 -14.55 27.64 13.73
CA SER A 216 -14.36 27.14 15.09
C SER A 216 -13.62 28.16 15.95
N GLN A 217 -12.57 28.81 15.41
CA GLN A 217 -11.83 29.85 16.11
C GLN A 217 -12.71 31.04 16.48
N ALA A 218 -13.56 31.52 15.56
CA ALA A 218 -14.50 32.59 15.85
C ALA A 218 -15.51 32.18 16.94
N ILE A 219 -16.09 30.98 16.84
CA ILE A 219 -17.05 30.47 17.83
C ILE A 219 -16.40 30.33 19.21
N VAL A 220 -15.20 29.76 19.31
CA VAL A 220 -14.50 29.58 20.59
C VAL A 220 -14.09 30.93 21.19
N ALA A 221 -13.69 31.91 20.38
CA ALA A 221 -13.42 33.26 20.86
C ALA A 221 -14.68 33.93 21.46
N GLU A 222 -15.84 33.73 20.83
CA GLU A 222 -17.12 34.22 21.34
C GLU A 222 -17.56 33.49 22.62
N LEU A 223 -17.35 32.17 22.72
CA LEU A 223 -17.56 31.38 23.94
C LEU A 223 -16.65 31.81 25.09
N GLY A 224 -15.44 32.29 24.78
CA GLY A 224 -14.54 32.90 25.76
C GLY A 224 -15.12 34.15 26.41
N ALA A 225 -15.91 34.92 25.67
CA ALA A 225 -16.58 36.12 26.17
C ALA A 225 -17.93 35.81 26.87
N ASP A 226 -18.72 34.89 26.31
CA ASP A 226 -20.01 34.46 26.86
C ASP A 226 -20.29 32.98 26.55
N VAL A 227 -20.24 32.15 27.58
CA VAL A 227 -20.47 30.69 27.46
C VAL A 227 -21.91 30.36 27.07
N ALA A 228 -22.88 31.21 27.41
CA ALA A 228 -24.29 30.95 27.12
C ALA A 228 -24.69 31.32 25.69
N ARG A 229 -23.82 32.01 24.93
CA ARG A 229 -24.14 32.60 23.61
C ARG A 229 -24.73 31.61 22.62
N PHE A 230 -24.26 30.37 22.62
CA PHE A 230 -24.71 29.32 21.70
C PHE A 230 -25.60 28.25 22.34
N ALA A 231 -26.21 28.51 23.51
CA ALA A 231 -27.02 27.51 24.22
C ALA A 231 -28.20 26.97 23.40
N GLN A 232 -28.76 27.79 22.50
CA GLN A 232 -29.91 27.45 21.65
C GLN A 232 -29.57 27.39 20.15
N SER A 233 -28.29 27.33 19.77
CA SER A 233 -27.93 27.26 18.35
C SER A 233 -28.30 25.89 17.76
N ASP A 234 -28.93 25.90 16.58
CA ASP A 234 -29.19 24.71 15.78
C ASP A 234 -27.97 24.29 14.93
N ASP A 235 -26.98 25.17 14.78
CA ASP A 235 -25.78 24.88 14.01
C ASP A 235 -24.92 23.82 14.69
N TRP A 236 -24.64 22.73 13.96
CA TRP A 236 -23.92 21.58 14.50
C TRP A 236 -22.51 21.92 14.96
N LEU A 237 -21.81 22.86 14.29
CA LEU A 237 -20.44 23.21 14.64
C LEU A 237 -20.41 24.10 15.88
N GLU A 238 -21.36 25.03 16.00
CA GLU A 238 -21.54 25.85 17.20
C GLU A 238 -21.87 24.99 18.42
N ARG A 239 -22.77 24.01 18.28
CA ARG A 239 -23.06 23.03 19.33
C ARG A 239 -21.82 22.21 19.70
N LEU A 240 -21.08 21.69 18.72
CA LEU A 240 -19.87 20.90 18.96
C LEU A 240 -18.80 21.71 19.70
N CYS A 241 -18.49 22.92 19.23
CA CYS A 241 -17.51 23.80 19.86
C CYS A 241 -17.92 24.15 21.30
N ARG A 242 -19.20 24.47 21.53
CA ARG A 242 -19.74 24.75 22.87
C ARG A 242 -19.59 23.54 23.79
N ASP A 243 -20.04 22.36 23.37
CA ASP A 243 -20.05 21.16 24.21
C ASP A 243 -18.61 20.73 24.56
N ILE A 244 -17.67 20.80 23.61
CA ILE A 244 -16.26 20.55 23.89
C ILE A 244 -15.68 21.63 24.83
N TYR A 245 -15.97 22.90 24.58
CA TYR A 245 -15.49 24.02 25.41
C TYR A 245 -15.94 23.90 26.87
N GLU A 246 -17.23 23.62 27.10
CA GLU A 246 -17.78 23.42 28.44
C GLU A 246 -17.15 22.23 29.15
N ASN A 247 -17.00 21.09 28.46
CA ASN A 247 -16.42 19.89 29.07
C ASN A 247 -14.92 20.05 29.38
N VAL A 248 -14.16 20.71 28.52
CA VAL A 248 -12.75 21.04 28.77
C VAL A 248 -12.64 22.01 29.95
N ARG A 249 -13.43 23.09 29.97
CA ARG A 249 -13.47 24.07 31.07
C ARG A 249 -13.83 23.43 32.41
N LEU A 250 -14.77 22.49 32.41
CA LEU A 250 -15.24 21.78 33.61
C LEU A 250 -14.39 20.53 33.96
N HIS A 251 -13.34 20.23 33.21
CA HIS A 251 -12.45 19.07 33.42
C HIS A 251 -13.19 17.73 33.40
N ARG A 252 -14.26 17.63 32.63
CA ARG A 252 -15.07 16.42 32.57
C ARG A 252 -14.48 15.45 31.55
N LYS A 253 -14.40 14.18 31.94
CA LYS A 253 -14.14 13.08 31.02
C LYS A 253 -15.48 12.66 30.42
N VAL A 254 -15.68 12.94 29.14
CA VAL A 254 -16.94 12.68 28.43
C VAL A 254 -16.65 12.07 27.07
N ASP A 255 -17.47 11.09 26.70
CA ASP A 255 -17.56 10.60 25.33
C ASP A 255 -18.65 11.40 24.62
N VAL A 256 -18.30 11.97 23.48
CA VAL A 256 -19.17 12.78 22.64
C VAL A 256 -19.59 11.94 21.45
N ASP A 257 -20.89 11.79 21.20
CA ASP A 257 -21.42 10.97 20.10
C ASP A 257 -21.49 11.79 18.80
N ALA A 258 -20.93 11.26 17.71
CA ALA A 258 -20.96 11.94 16.42
C ALA A 258 -22.38 12.11 15.87
N GLY A 259 -23.30 11.19 16.23
CA GLY A 259 -24.69 11.21 15.79
C GLY A 259 -25.50 12.42 16.30
N ASP A 260 -25.00 13.10 17.34
CA ASP A 260 -25.60 14.32 17.88
C ASP A 260 -25.32 15.55 16.98
N TYR A 261 -24.27 15.49 16.15
CA TYR A 261 -23.81 16.58 15.29
C TYR A 261 -23.99 16.27 13.80
N PHE A 262 -23.89 15.00 13.41
CA PHE A 262 -23.98 14.54 12.03
C PHE A 262 -25.11 13.53 11.87
N GLU A 263 -26.16 13.91 11.15
CA GLU A 263 -27.36 13.08 10.96
C GLU A 263 -27.04 11.70 10.36
N HIS A 264 -26.16 11.65 9.35
CA HIS A 264 -25.75 10.41 8.69
C HIS A 264 -24.95 9.46 9.61
N LEU A 265 -24.42 9.95 10.74
CA LEU A 265 -23.71 9.14 11.74
C LEU A 265 -24.59 8.74 12.92
N ARG A 266 -25.87 9.14 12.93
CA ARG A 266 -26.83 8.67 13.92
C ARG A 266 -26.87 7.13 13.87
N ASP A 267 -26.83 6.51 15.04
CA ASP A 267 -26.83 5.06 15.25
C ASP A 267 -25.53 4.31 14.88
N GLN A 268 -24.50 4.97 14.35
CA GLN A 268 -23.22 4.31 14.00
C GLN A 268 -22.28 4.10 15.20
N SER A 269 -22.65 4.58 16.40
CA SER A 269 -21.86 4.48 17.64
C SER A 269 -20.44 5.04 17.52
N VAL A 270 -20.23 6.04 16.66
CA VAL A 270 -18.95 6.72 16.47
C VAL A 270 -18.80 7.78 17.56
N ARG A 271 -17.77 7.67 18.41
CA ARG A 271 -17.59 8.54 19.58
C ARG A 271 -16.20 9.18 19.62
N GLY A 272 -16.16 10.46 20.00
CA GLY A 272 -14.94 11.20 20.33
C GLY A 272 -14.72 11.21 21.84
N HIS A 273 -13.47 11.04 22.29
CA HIS A 273 -13.14 11.02 23.72
C HIS A 273 -12.50 12.32 24.15
N ILE A 274 -13.10 13.05 25.10
CA ILE A 274 -12.48 14.21 25.73
C ILE A 274 -11.64 13.72 26.93
N PRO A 275 -10.30 13.77 26.86
CA PRO A 275 -9.46 13.35 27.97
C PRO A 275 -9.51 14.39 29.10
N ARG A 276 -9.53 13.91 30.35
CA ARG A 276 -9.39 14.78 31.53
C ARG A 276 -8.01 15.46 31.48
N PRO A 277 -7.92 16.80 31.46
CA PRO A 277 -6.66 17.51 31.63
C PRO A 277 -6.00 17.08 32.95
N HIS A 278 -4.71 16.73 32.91
CA HIS A 278 -3.93 16.59 34.14
C HIS A 278 -3.55 17.97 34.69
N ASP A 279 -3.21 18.91 33.80
CA ASP A 279 -2.95 20.30 34.11
C ASP A 279 -3.83 21.21 33.22
N LEU A 280 -4.27 22.33 33.79
CA LEU A 280 -4.89 23.42 33.03
C LEU A 280 -3.79 24.11 32.23
N GLU A 281 -3.72 23.82 30.93
CA GLU A 281 -3.00 24.69 30.01
C GLU A 281 -3.59 26.10 30.09
N GLU A 282 -2.75 27.13 30.06
CA GLU A 282 -3.18 28.54 30.08
C GLU A 282 -4.08 28.90 28.88
N ASP A 283 -4.08 28.08 27.82
CA ASP A 283 -4.83 28.31 26.60
C ASP A 283 -5.87 27.20 26.30
N ILE A 284 -7.02 27.29 26.98
CA ILE A 284 -8.19 26.44 26.73
C ILE A 284 -8.63 26.50 25.26
N THR A 285 -8.43 27.64 24.59
CA THR A 285 -8.91 27.88 23.21
C THR A 285 -8.22 26.93 22.23
N LEU A 286 -6.88 26.87 22.26
CA LEU A 286 -6.12 26.00 21.35
C LEU A 286 -6.49 24.53 21.54
N ARG A 287 -6.64 24.09 22.79
CA ARG A 287 -7.03 22.71 23.09
C ARG A 287 -8.43 22.37 22.57
N VAL A 288 -9.39 23.28 22.71
CA VAL A 288 -10.75 23.07 22.19
C VAL A 288 -10.72 22.99 20.67
N LEU A 289 -9.95 23.85 19.99
CA LEU A 289 -9.81 23.81 18.53
C LEU A 289 -9.19 22.50 18.04
N ASP A 290 -8.13 22.03 18.71
CA ASP A 290 -7.48 20.75 18.39
C ASP A 290 -8.43 19.57 18.58
N LEU A 291 -9.22 19.56 19.67
CA LEU A 291 -10.22 18.51 19.93
C LEU A 291 -11.36 18.52 18.91
N VAL A 292 -11.92 19.69 18.59
CA VAL A 292 -12.95 19.86 17.56
C VAL A 292 -12.45 19.33 16.22
N GLN A 293 -11.25 19.75 15.81
CA GLN A 293 -10.66 19.32 14.54
C GLN A 293 -10.39 17.80 14.55
N SER A 294 -9.84 17.26 15.64
CA SER A 294 -9.58 15.82 15.76
C SER A 294 -10.86 15.00 15.71
N PHE A 295 -11.93 15.44 16.36
CA PHE A 295 -13.21 14.74 16.36
C PHE A 295 -13.80 14.71 14.95
N ILE A 296 -13.85 15.86 14.26
CA ILE A 296 -14.36 15.91 12.88
C ILE A 296 -13.49 15.04 11.96
N GLN A 297 -12.17 15.06 12.15
CA GLN A 297 -11.23 14.23 11.39
C GLN A 297 -11.54 12.73 11.60
N ASP A 298 -11.68 12.28 12.84
CA ASP A 298 -11.91 10.88 13.16
C ASP A 298 -13.32 10.42 12.76
N TRP A 299 -14.35 11.24 13.02
CA TRP A 299 -15.75 10.90 12.74
C TRP A 299 -16.06 10.83 11.24
N LEU A 300 -15.48 11.72 10.44
CA LEU A 300 -15.67 11.73 8.98
C LEU A 300 -14.64 10.85 8.25
N GLY A 301 -13.82 10.08 8.98
CA GLY A 301 -12.89 9.12 8.39
C GLY A 301 -11.75 9.78 7.58
N PHE A 302 -11.34 10.99 7.95
CA PHE A 302 -10.22 11.65 7.28
C PHE A 302 -8.95 10.81 7.42
N PRO A 303 -8.16 10.68 6.34
CA PRO A 303 -6.94 9.90 6.38
C PRO A 303 -5.86 10.54 7.24
N ARG A 304 -4.77 9.79 7.48
CA ARG A 304 -3.64 10.22 8.32
C ARG A 304 -2.92 11.46 7.77
N ASN A 305 -2.08 12.08 8.61
CA ASN A 305 -1.25 13.26 8.30
C ASN A 305 -0.50 13.22 6.96
N ALA A 306 -0.10 12.04 6.46
CA ALA A 306 0.53 11.92 5.15
C ALA A 306 -0.38 12.40 4.01
N GLU A 307 -1.68 12.07 4.05
CA GLU A 307 -2.64 12.55 3.06
C GLU A 307 -2.93 14.06 3.24
N ARG A 308 -2.94 14.57 4.48
CA ARG A 308 -3.03 16.01 4.73
C ARG A 308 -1.92 16.79 4.01
N VAL A 309 -0.67 16.32 4.13
CA VAL A 309 0.47 16.95 3.44
C VAL A 309 0.33 16.84 1.93
N ARG A 310 -0.14 15.71 1.39
CA ARG A 310 -0.41 15.57 -0.05
C ARG A 310 -1.51 16.51 -0.55
N ALA A 311 -2.57 16.70 0.24
CA ALA A 311 -3.63 17.65 -0.09
C ALA A 311 -3.10 19.08 -0.12
N HIS A 312 -2.25 19.47 0.85
CA HIS A 312 -1.64 20.81 0.85
C HIS A 312 -0.66 21.01 -0.31
N PHE A 313 0.06 19.97 -0.74
CA PHE A 313 0.84 20.01 -1.98
C PHE A 313 -0.04 20.39 -3.19
N VAL A 314 -1.24 19.83 -3.30
CA VAL A 314 -2.20 20.18 -4.37
C VAL A 314 -2.72 21.61 -4.20
N ILE A 315 -3.08 22.02 -2.98
CA ILE A 315 -3.52 23.39 -2.68
C ILE A 315 -2.44 24.41 -3.11
N TYR A 316 -1.16 24.15 -2.80
CA TYR A 316 -0.07 25.03 -3.22
C TYR A 316 0.14 25.06 -4.74
N LEU A 317 0.06 23.92 -5.43
CA LEU A 317 0.12 23.88 -6.90
C LEU A 317 -0.98 24.71 -7.56
N VAL A 318 -2.22 24.45 -7.17
CA VAL A 318 -3.39 25.13 -7.75
C VAL A 318 -3.38 26.62 -7.37
N GLY A 319 -3.01 26.94 -6.12
CA GLY A 319 -2.90 28.32 -5.64
C GLY A 319 -1.79 29.12 -6.33
N ALA A 320 -0.61 28.52 -6.56
CA ALA A 320 0.51 29.20 -7.21
C ALA A 320 0.27 29.42 -8.71
N PHE A 321 -0.24 28.41 -9.42
CA PHE A 321 -0.37 28.47 -10.88
C PHE A 321 -1.72 28.96 -11.37
N ARG A 322 -2.73 29.04 -10.48
CA ARG A 322 -4.10 29.48 -10.81
C ARG A 322 -4.74 28.69 -11.97
N ASN A 323 -4.24 27.49 -12.25
CA ASN A 323 -4.75 26.59 -13.27
C ASN A 323 -4.76 25.15 -12.72
N PRO A 324 -5.94 24.54 -12.55
CA PRO A 324 -6.08 23.19 -11.99
C PRO A 324 -5.63 22.08 -12.93
N ASP A 325 -5.53 22.34 -14.23
CA ASP A 325 -5.07 21.34 -15.21
C ASP A 325 -3.58 21.06 -15.10
N VAL A 326 -2.84 21.85 -14.31
CA VAL A 326 -1.45 21.50 -13.96
C VAL A 326 -1.37 20.12 -13.31
N LEU A 327 -2.46 19.66 -12.69
CA LEU A 327 -2.58 18.34 -12.07
C LEU A 327 -2.73 17.20 -13.10
N VAL A 328 -3.04 17.50 -14.35
CA VAL A 328 -3.13 16.51 -15.46
C VAL A 328 -1.74 16.21 -16.04
N LEU A 329 -0.77 17.10 -15.85
CA LEU A 329 0.58 16.94 -16.39
C LEU A 329 1.22 15.64 -15.90
N ASP A 330 1.92 14.96 -16.82
CA ASP A 330 2.61 13.73 -16.48
C ASP A 330 3.62 13.96 -15.33
N GLY A 331 3.74 12.97 -14.46
CA GLY A 331 4.60 13.03 -13.29
C GLY A 331 4.02 13.74 -12.06
N VAL A 332 3.04 14.64 -12.19
CA VAL A 332 2.45 15.34 -11.04
C VAL A 332 1.76 14.36 -10.09
N TRP A 333 1.02 13.39 -10.62
CA TRP A 333 0.43 12.30 -9.81
C TRP A 333 1.48 11.51 -9.03
N LYS A 334 2.65 11.25 -9.63
CA LYS A 334 3.75 10.56 -8.96
C LYS A 334 4.32 11.41 -7.82
N MET A 335 4.45 12.72 -8.03
CA MET A 335 4.85 13.65 -6.98
C MET A 335 3.83 13.69 -5.85
N TYR A 336 2.53 13.72 -6.16
CA TYR A 336 1.44 13.63 -5.19
C TYR A 336 1.52 12.33 -4.35
N ARG A 337 1.69 11.17 -4.98
CA ARG A 337 1.80 9.88 -4.26
C ARG A 337 3.08 9.80 -3.41
N GLU A 338 4.15 10.41 -3.87
CA GLU A 338 5.48 10.35 -3.25
C GLU A 338 5.93 11.70 -2.62
N VAL A 339 5.01 12.59 -2.21
CA VAL A 339 5.35 13.95 -1.70
C VAL A 339 6.48 13.90 -0.68
N LYS A 340 6.41 12.96 0.26
CA LYS A 340 7.45 12.75 1.26
C LYS A 340 8.86 12.52 0.66
N ALA A 341 8.97 11.63 -0.32
CA ALA A 341 10.27 11.22 -0.86
C ALA A 341 10.76 12.14 -1.98
N ARG A 342 9.84 12.75 -2.74
CA ARG A 342 10.16 13.54 -3.94
C ARG A 342 10.13 15.04 -3.71
N VAL A 343 9.21 15.52 -2.86
CA VAL A 343 9.06 16.95 -2.56
C VAL A 343 9.82 17.28 -1.29
N LEU A 344 9.52 16.59 -0.18
CA LEU A 344 10.19 16.83 1.11
C LEU A 344 11.57 16.18 1.22
N GLN A 345 11.96 15.32 0.26
CA GLN A 345 13.25 14.61 0.23
C GLN A 345 13.56 13.81 1.50
N LEU A 346 12.53 13.39 2.22
CA LEU A 346 12.68 12.62 3.45
C LEU A 346 12.92 11.13 3.13
N PRO A 347 13.73 10.43 3.93
CA PRO A 347 13.95 8.99 3.76
C PRO A 347 12.64 8.21 3.71
N ARG A 348 12.51 7.24 2.80
CA ARG A 348 11.29 6.40 2.67
C ARG A 348 10.81 5.78 3.99
N LYS A 349 11.72 5.59 4.96
CA LYS A 349 11.44 5.03 6.30
C LYS A 349 10.80 5.99 7.32
N THR A 350 10.82 7.31 7.13
CA THR A 350 10.19 8.26 8.09
C THR A 350 8.71 7.92 8.29
N LYS A 351 8.26 7.73 9.53
CA LYS A 351 6.85 7.37 9.76
C LYS A 351 5.95 8.55 9.37
N GLY A 352 4.83 8.27 8.69
CA GLY A 352 3.91 9.31 8.21
C GLY A 352 3.30 10.18 9.32
N ARG A 353 3.36 9.76 10.58
CA ARG A 353 2.87 10.51 11.74
C ARG A 353 3.63 11.82 11.99
N TYR A 354 4.89 11.91 11.55
CA TYR A 354 5.74 13.09 11.73
C TYR A 354 5.62 14.11 10.60
N LEU A 355 4.82 13.83 9.58
CA LEU A 355 4.63 14.75 8.46
C LEU A 355 3.67 15.86 8.89
N THR A 356 4.12 17.11 8.79
CA THR A 356 3.31 18.29 9.07
C THR A 356 3.27 19.20 7.84
N VAL A 357 2.22 20.01 7.72
CA VAL A 357 2.04 20.94 6.60
C VAL A 357 3.19 21.96 6.49
N PRO A 358 3.71 22.58 7.58
CA PRO A 358 4.80 23.55 7.49
C PRO A 358 6.09 23.02 6.84
N MET A 359 6.27 21.70 6.77
CA MET A 359 7.40 21.12 6.02
C MET A 359 7.35 21.46 4.52
N LEU A 360 6.20 21.88 3.99
CA LEU A 360 6.02 22.31 2.60
C LEU A 360 6.24 23.82 2.39
N ASP A 361 6.49 24.63 3.43
CA ASP A 361 6.55 26.09 3.30
C ASP A 361 7.69 26.56 2.37
N GLU A 362 8.86 25.91 2.46
CA GLU A 362 9.99 26.19 1.56
C GLU A 362 9.63 25.81 0.12
N PHE A 363 8.99 24.64 -0.07
CA PHE A 363 8.49 24.22 -1.38
C PHE A 363 7.47 25.22 -1.94
N ALA A 364 6.49 25.65 -1.15
CA ALA A 364 5.47 26.60 -1.56
C ALA A 364 6.07 27.95 -1.95
N THR A 365 7.06 28.41 -1.20
CA THR A 365 7.82 29.64 -1.51
C THR A 365 8.56 29.48 -2.84
N ALA A 366 9.31 28.40 -3.03
CA ALA A 366 10.04 28.14 -4.27
C ALA A 366 9.12 27.90 -5.48
N LEU A 367 7.93 27.36 -5.25
CA LEU A 367 6.89 27.16 -6.25
C LEU A 367 6.31 28.50 -6.73
N SER A 368 6.09 29.46 -5.82
CA SER A 368 5.60 30.80 -6.17
C SER A 368 6.57 31.62 -7.04
N LEU A 369 7.86 31.23 -7.05
CA LEU A 369 8.90 31.85 -7.86
C LEU A 369 9.04 31.21 -9.26
N GLN A 370 8.31 30.13 -9.55
CA GLN A 370 8.38 29.48 -10.85
C GLN A 370 7.78 30.38 -11.95
N PRO A 371 8.34 30.38 -13.17
CA PRO A 371 7.79 31.16 -14.29
C PRO A 371 6.30 30.94 -14.51
N LEU A 372 5.83 29.69 -14.40
CA LEU A 372 4.43 29.30 -14.54
C LEU A 372 3.48 30.02 -13.55
N ALA A 373 3.96 30.47 -12.39
CA ALA A 373 3.15 31.23 -11.43
C ALA A 373 2.90 32.68 -11.87
N ASN A 374 3.71 33.21 -12.79
CA ASN A 374 3.45 34.51 -13.40
C ASN A 374 2.44 34.34 -14.55
N PRO A 375 1.23 34.94 -14.47
CA PRO A 375 0.20 34.78 -15.49
C PRO A 375 0.63 35.28 -16.87
N ASN A 376 1.60 36.19 -16.94
CA ASN A 376 2.14 36.76 -18.17
C ASN A 376 3.36 35.99 -18.73
N SER A 377 3.76 34.88 -18.10
CA SER A 377 4.87 34.06 -18.57
C SER A 377 4.50 33.25 -19.83
N PRO A 378 5.49 32.86 -20.64
CA PRO A 378 5.26 31.91 -21.72
C PRO A 378 4.78 30.54 -21.21
N GLU A 379 5.23 30.10 -20.02
CA GLU A 379 4.75 28.88 -19.37
C GLU A 379 3.26 28.92 -19.06
N SER A 380 2.75 30.03 -18.51
CA SER A 380 1.32 30.24 -18.25
C SER A 380 0.52 30.19 -19.55
N ALA A 381 0.99 30.85 -20.61
CA ALA A 381 0.35 30.80 -21.92
C ALA A 381 0.32 29.38 -22.51
N LEU A 382 1.39 28.60 -22.34
CA LEU A 382 1.43 27.19 -22.73
C LEU A 382 0.43 26.36 -21.93
N MET A 383 0.33 26.58 -20.63
CA MET A 383 -0.61 25.87 -19.76
C MET A 383 -2.07 26.14 -20.14
N LEU A 384 -2.42 27.38 -20.52
CA LEU A 384 -3.75 27.71 -21.05
C LEU A 384 -4.05 26.98 -22.37
N ARG A 385 -3.05 26.83 -23.25
CA ARG A 385 -3.19 26.06 -24.48
C ARG A 385 -3.35 24.56 -24.22
N ILE A 386 -2.61 24.02 -23.24
CA ILE A 386 -2.79 22.63 -22.76
C ILE A 386 -4.22 22.47 -22.25
N SER A 387 -4.70 23.41 -21.45
CA SER A 387 -6.07 23.40 -20.97
C SER A 387 -7.06 23.35 -22.16
N SER A 388 -6.91 24.22 -23.15
CA SER A 388 -7.76 24.19 -24.35
C SER A 388 -7.71 22.86 -25.11
N ALA A 389 -6.54 22.24 -25.26
CA ALA A 389 -6.40 20.94 -25.91
C ALA A 389 -7.11 19.81 -25.15
N ILE A 390 -6.98 19.76 -23.83
CA ILE A 390 -7.67 18.77 -22.97
C ILE A 390 -9.20 18.90 -23.12
N GLU A 391 -9.75 20.11 -23.19
CA GLU A 391 -11.20 20.31 -23.35
C GLU A 391 -11.70 19.78 -24.70
N ARG A 392 -10.88 19.90 -25.76
CA ARG A 392 -11.21 19.31 -27.06
C ARG A 392 -11.21 17.77 -27.02
N CYS A 393 -10.30 17.16 -26.26
CA CYS A 393 -10.24 15.70 -26.12
C CYS A 393 -11.38 15.13 -25.28
N ALA A 394 -11.80 15.83 -24.22
CA ALA A 394 -12.73 15.34 -23.22
C ALA A 394 -13.72 16.44 -22.77
N PRO A 395 -14.62 16.89 -23.67
CA PRO A 395 -15.52 18.00 -23.38
C PRO A 395 -16.42 17.69 -22.18
N GLY A 396 -16.61 18.68 -21.30
CA GLY A 396 -17.52 18.61 -20.15
C GLY A 396 -16.92 17.97 -18.88
N MET A 397 -15.78 17.29 -18.97
CA MET A 397 -15.10 16.73 -17.78
C MET A 397 -14.55 17.80 -16.83
N ARG A 398 -14.41 19.06 -17.29
CA ARG A 398 -13.96 20.20 -16.49
C ARG A 398 -15.04 20.88 -15.67
N GLY A 399 -16.25 20.99 -16.21
CA GLY A 399 -17.26 21.94 -15.73
C GLY A 399 -17.65 21.74 -14.26
N TRP A 400 -17.67 20.50 -13.78
CA TRP A 400 -17.88 20.15 -12.37
C TRP A 400 -16.82 20.77 -11.46
N THR A 401 -15.55 20.78 -11.87
CA THR A 401 -14.44 21.09 -10.95
C THR A 401 -14.15 22.56 -10.86
N ASP A 402 -14.40 23.30 -11.95
CA ASP A 402 -13.97 24.68 -12.05
C ASP A 402 -14.78 25.61 -11.13
N SER A 403 -16.06 25.32 -10.88
CA SER A 403 -16.88 26.02 -9.88
C SER A 403 -16.35 25.82 -8.46
N PHE A 404 -15.94 24.58 -8.15
CA PHE A 404 -15.35 24.24 -6.86
C PHE A 404 -13.97 24.89 -6.66
N ILE A 405 -13.14 24.87 -7.70
CA ILE A 405 -11.79 25.44 -7.69
C ILE A 405 -11.84 26.96 -7.58
N ALA A 406 -12.86 27.64 -8.14
CA ALA A 406 -13.04 29.06 -7.92
C ALA A 406 -13.09 29.40 -6.42
N GLY A 407 -13.73 28.54 -5.60
CA GLY A 407 -13.68 28.66 -4.13
C GLY A 407 -12.27 28.50 -3.57
N LEU A 408 -11.55 27.44 -3.95
CA LEU A 408 -10.16 27.22 -3.51
C LEU A 408 -9.21 28.36 -3.91
N LEU A 409 -9.39 28.94 -5.11
CA LEU A 409 -8.54 30.01 -5.65
C LEU A 409 -8.89 31.38 -5.06
N THR A 410 -10.18 31.67 -4.84
CA THR A 410 -10.61 32.99 -4.35
C THR A 410 -10.25 33.23 -2.89
N CYS A 411 -10.04 32.18 -2.09
CA CYS A 411 -9.60 32.32 -0.71
C CYS A 411 -8.14 32.80 -0.52
N GLY A 412 -7.44 33.12 -1.60
CA GLY A 412 -6.08 33.66 -1.56
C GLY A 412 -5.02 32.57 -1.32
N THR A 413 -3.80 32.81 -1.78
CA THR A 413 -2.65 32.02 -1.34
C THR A 413 -2.58 32.12 0.17
N LEU A 414 -2.73 30.99 0.86
CA LEU A 414 -2.65 30.92 2.32
C LEU A 414 -1.43 31.73 2.78
N PRO A 415 -1.60 32.78 3.61
CA PRO A 415 -0.44 33.33 4.30
C PRO A 415 0.19 32.17 5.07
N PRO A 416 1.52 31.98 5.02
CA PRO A 416 2.17 30.91 5.77
C PRO A 416 1.70 30.99 7.23
N MET A 417 1.13 29.90 7.75
CA MET A 417 0.63 29.85 9.13
C MET A 417 1.82 30.13 10.05
N ARG A 418 1.97 31.39 10.47
CA ARG A 418 2.93 31.71 11.52
C ARG A 418 2.41 31.06 12.81
N PRO A 419 3.20 30.23 13.50
CA PRO A 419 2.86 29.84 14.86
C PRO A 419 2.70 31.13 15.67
N SER A 420 1.55 31.26 16.34
CA SER A 420 1.22 32.41 17.17
C SER A 420 2.30 32.57 18.24
N ARG A 421 3.19 33.55 18.06
CA ARG A 421 4.11 33.97 19.11
C ARG A 421 3.32 34.85 20.06
N THR A 422 3.28 34.45 21.33
CA THR A 422 2.78 35.23 22.46
C THR A 422 3.29 36.68 22.40
N PRO A 423 2.45 37.69 22.67
CA PRO A 423 2.89 39.08 22.70
C PRO A 423 3.80 39.29 23.91
N THR A 424 5.09 39.51 23.66
CA THR A 424 5.99 40.05 24.66
C THR A 424 5.50 41.45 25.03
N THR A 425 5.15 41.62 26.30
CA THR A 425 4.74 42.89 26.92
C THR A 425 5.65 44.05 26.52
N ALA A 426 5.04 45.07 25.91
CA ALA A 426 5.67 46.30 25.51
C ALA A 426 6.07 47.14 26.74
N SER A 427 7.33 47.59 26.78
CA SER A 427 7.79 48.64 27.67
C SER A 427 7.55 50.00 27.03
N THR A 428 6.86 50.84 27.80
CA THR A 428 6.44 52.21 27.53
C THR A 428 7.62 53.17 27.40
N SER A 429 7.65 54.02 26.35
CA SER A 429 8.19 55.37 26.46
C SER A 429 7.66 56.31 25.38
N HIS A 430 7.44 57.54 25.81
CA HIS A 430 6.61 58.63 25.29
C HIS A 430 7.11 59.37 24.01
N PRO A 431 6.27 60.27 23.44
CA PRO A 431 6.36 60.78 22.08
C PRO A 431 6.98 62.18 21.98
N SER A 432 7.34 62.60 20.75
CA SER A 432 7.26 63.98 20.29
C SER A 432 7.45 64.11 18.77
N PRO A 433 6.99 65.23 18.16
CA PRO A 433 6.27 65.16 16.89
C PRO A 433 6.91 65.97 15.74
N SER A 434 6.23 65.89 14.60
CA SER A 434 6.16 66.90 13.52
C SER A 434 7.16 66.80 12.37
N GLY A 435 6.63 66.68 11.15
CA GLY A 435 7.08 67.56 10.07
C GLY A 435 7.28 66.93 8.69
N VAL A 436 6.35 67.25 7.79
CA VAL A 436 6.60 67.68 6.39
C VAL A 436 7.03 66.61 5.35
N SER A 437 6.06 66.21 4.52
CA SER A 437 6.23 65.95 3.08
C SER A 437 6.25 67.30 2.32
N PRO A 438 6.59 67.39 1.01
CA PRO A 438 7.09 66.40 0.04
C PRO A 438 8.31 66.94 -0.76
N THR A 439 8.82 66.24 -1.79
CA THR A 439 8.92 66.75 -3.19
C THR A 439 9.75 65.82 -4.10
N ILE A 440 9.16 65.59 -5.26
CA ILE A 440 9.61 64.99 -6.52
C ILE A 440 11.03 65.41 -6.97
N ARG A 441 11.80 64.48 -7.56
CA ARG A 441 12.69 64.82 -8.69
C ARG A 441 13.06 63.62 -9.57
N THR A 442 12.80 63.81 -10.86
CA THR A 442 13.17 63.03 -12.04
C THR A 442 14.60 63.36 -12.51
N ARG A 443 15.29 62.37 -13.10
CA ARG A 443 16.39 62.44 -14.11
C ARG A 443 16.90 60.99 -14.28
N SER A 444 16.80 60.28 -15.41
CA SER A 444 17.10 60.54 -16.83
C SER A 444 18.59 60.73 -17.14
N THR A 445 19.04 59.94 -18.13
CA THR A 445 20.30 59.92 -18.91
C THR A 445 21.50 59.26 -18.19
N ASP A 446 22.36 58.40 -18.76
CA ASP A 446 22.87 58.23 -20.13
C ASP A 446 23.45 56.80 -20.37
N LEU A 447 23.43 56.34 -21.63
CA LEU A 447 24.33 55.31 -22.24
C LEU A 447 25.75 55.94 -22.49
N PRO A 448 26.79 55.34 -23.12
CA PRO A 448 26.98 54.06 -23.84
C PRO A 448 28.40 53.44 -23.50
N PRO A 449 29.21 52.77 -24.37
CA PRO A 449 29.00 52.06 -25.64
C PRO A 449 29.67 50.66 -25.76
N VAL A 450 29.33 50.04 -26.90
CA VAL A 450 29.84 48.88 -27.66
C VAL A 450 31.37 48.74 -27.77
N ALA A 451 31.88 47.50 -27.67
CA ALA A 451 32.96 46.94 -28.50
C ALA A 451 33.10 45.40 -28.33
N GLY A 452 33.04 44.63 -29.43
CA GLY A 452 33.70 43.31 -29.55
C GLY A 452 35.06 43.48 -30.25
N PRO A 453 35.69 42.45 -30.86
CA PRO A 453 35.54 40.99 -30.73
C PRO A 453 36.92 40.27 -30.54
N SER A 454 36.94 38.94 -30.70
CA SER A 454 38.09 38.09 -31.11
C SER A 454 38.86 37.34 -30.01
N ARG A 455 38.85 35.99 -30.05
CA ARG A 455 39.98 35.15 -30.52
C ARG A 455 39.69 33.65 -30.37
N ALA A 456 39.90 32.92 -31.46
CA ALA A 456 40.05 31.47 -31.52
C ALA A 456 41.48 31.03 -31.17
N ARG A 457 41.66 29.79 -30.68
CA ARG A 457 42.81 28.92 -30.98
C ARG A 457 42.55 27.43 -30.58
N PRO A 458 43.27 26.45 -31.17
CA PRO A 458 42.77 25.10 -31.42
C PRO A 458 43.64 23.94 -30.86
N ALA A 459 43.21 22.72 -31.20
CA ALA A 459 43.95 21.46 -31.40
C ALA A 459 44.04 20.44 -30.25
N THR A 460 43.59 19.20 -30.51
CA THR A 460 44.49 18.03 -30.63
C THR A 460 43.80 16.87 -31.36
N SER A 461 44.57 16.25 -32.25
CA SER A 461 44.22 15.18 -33.18
C SER A 461 44.61 13.81 -32.60
N LYS A 462 43.81 12.76 -32.82
CA LYS A 462 44.22 11.36 -32.62
C LYS A 462 43.83 10.47 -33.82
N ARG A 463 44.86 10.22 -34.63
CA ARG A 463 45.26 9.02 -35.40
C ARG A 463 44.25 7.90 -35.70
N VAL A 464 44.12 7.67 -37.01
CA VAL A 464 43.77 6.44 -37.73
C VAL A 464 45.01 5.53 -37.87
N PRO A 465 44.87 4.18 -37.90
CA PRO A 465 45.82 3.29 -38.56
C PRO A 465 45.27 2.69 -39.87
N ALA A 466 46.19 2.53 -40.82
CA ALA A 466 46.02 2.08 -42.20
C ALA A 466 46.18 0.53 -42.34
N PRO A 467 45.96 -0.05 -43.55
CA PRO A 467 45.44 -1.40 -43.74
C PRO A 467 46.50 -2.51 -43.92
N GLY A 468 46.15 -3.73 -43.50
CA GLY A 468 46.89 -4.96 -43.75
C GLY A 468 46.34 -5.77 -44.93
N ARG A 469 47.27 -6.44 -45.64
CA ARG A 469 47.21 -7.12 -46.94
C ARG A 469 46.58 -8.55 -46.85
N PRO A 470 46.05 -9.15 -47.94
CA PRO A 470 45.05 -10.21 -47.88
C PRO A 470 45.65 -11.63 -47.79
N GLN A 471 44.98 -12.50 -47.03
CA GLN A 471 45.14 -13.95 -47.11
C GLN A 471 43.91 -14.57 -47.80
N ILE A 472 44.21 -15.44 -48.77
CA ILE A 472 43.28 -16.28 -49.50
C ILE A 472 42.90 -17.45 -48.59
N VAL A 473 41.63 -17.54 -48.19
CA VAL A 473 41.03 -18.75 -47.62
C VAL A 473 39.62 -18.91 -48.20
N SER A 474 39.32 -20.16 -48.53
CA SER A 474 38.23 -20.69 -49.35
C SER A 474 36.81 -20.19 -49.04
N ALA A 475 36.02 -20.06 -50.10
CA ALA A 475 34.63 -19.60 -50.07
C ALA A 475 33.69 -20.58 -49.33
N PRO A 476 32.83 -20.08 -48.41
CA PRO A 476 31.62 -20.79 -47.96
C PRO A 476 30.44 -20.54 -48.93
N PRO A 477 29.40 -21.40 -48.90
CA PRO A 477 28.24 -21.31 -49.78
C PRO A 477 27.40 -20.04 -49.52
N PRO A 478 26.61 -19.58 -50.51
CA PRO A 478 25.93 -18.28 -50.46
C PRO A 478 24.93 -18.22 -49.30
N GLN A 479 25.18 -17.29 -48.38
CA GLN A 479 24.22 -16.90 -47.35
C GLN A 479 23.03 -16.19 -48.00
N ARG A 480 21.82 -16.58 -47.57
CA ARG A 480 20.55 -15.95 -47.93
C ARG A 480 20.54 -14.48 -47.46
N PRO A 481 19.92 -13.57 -48.21
CA PRO A 481 19.75 -12.20 -47.75
C PRO A 481 18.79 -12.18 -46.56
N ASP A 482 19.33 -11.83 -45.39
CA ASP A 482 18.56 -11.42 -44.23
C ASP A 482 17.69 -10.22 -44.61
N SER A 483 16.39 -10.49 -44.72
CA SER A 483 15.37 -9.46 -44.84
C SER A 483 15.10 -8.94 -43.44
N GLN A 484 15.84 -7.90 -43.04
CA GLN A 484 15.50 -7.07 -41.89
C GLN A 484 14.13 -6.42 -42.16
N SER A 485 13.11 -7.06 -41.61
CA SER A 485 11.75 -6.54 -41.51
C SER A 485 11.65 -5.72 -40.23
N ASP A 486 11.86 -4.41 -40.35
CA ASP A 486 11.61 -3.39 -39.31
C ASP A 486 10.10 -3.17 -39.11
N ALA A 487 9.34 -4.23 -38.83
CA ALA A 487 7.97 -4.14 -38.37
C ALA A 487 8.02 -4.02 -36.83
N ALA A 488 7.76 -2.82 -36.33
CA ALA A 488 7.66 -2.52 -34.91
C ALA A 488 6.58 -3.40 -34.26
N ASP A 489 7.04 -4.50 -33.68
CA ASP A 489 6.29 -5.41 -32.82
C ASP A 489 5.87 -4.62 -31.56
N ASP A 490 4.63 -4.14 -31.56
CA ASP A 490 3.98 -3.39 -30.47
C ASP A 490 3.62 -4.29 -29.26
N SER A 491 4.23 -5.46 -29.19
CA SER A 491 4.34 -6.19 -27.95
C SER A 491 5.15 -5.36 -26.96
N HIS A 492 4.51 -5.01 -25.85
CA HIS A 492 5.16 -4.31 -24.74
C HIS A 492 6.53 -4.96 -24.50
N PRO A 493 7.66 -4.24 -24.63
CA PRO A 493 8.99 -4.86 -24.67
C PRO A 493 9.29 -5.69 -23.41
N GLY A 494 8.65 -5.33 -22.28
CA GLY A 494 8.72 -6.13 -21.06
C GLY A 494 7.93 -7.45 -21.09
N LEU A 495 6.84 -7.55 -21.87
CA LEU A 495 6.08 -8.78 -22.04
C LEU A 495 6.83 -9.77 -22.92
N ASN A 496 7.42 -9.31 -24.04
CA ASN A 496 8.29 -10.14 -24.86
C ASN A 496 9.50 -10.63 -24.08
N ALA A 497 10.19 -9.74 -23.36
CA ALA A 497 11.29 -10.15 -22.50
C ALA A 497 10.87 -11.20 -21.45
N LEU A 498 9.64 -11.12 -20.93
CA LEU A 498 9.10 -12.13 -20.01
C LEU A 498 8.80 -13.46 -20.71
N LEU A 499 8.20 -13.42 -21.91
CA LEU A 499 7.93 -14.61 -22.72
C LEU A 499 9.24 -15.30 -23.12
N ASP A 500 10.22 -14.54 -23.61
CA ASP A 500 11.55 -15.04 -23.94
C ASP A 500 12.21 -15.70 -22.73
N PHE A 501 12.17 -15.03 -21.57
CA PHE A 501 12.68 -15.59 -20.31
C PHE A 501 11.96 -16.87 -19.91
N VAL A 502 10.63 -16.93 -20.05
CA VAL A 502 9.84 -18.14 -19.77
C VAL A 502 10.23 -19.27 -20.73
N HIS A 503 10.30 -19.00 -22.03
CA HIS A 503 10.69 -19.96 -23.06
C HIS A 503 12.11 -20.48 -22.85
N GLU A 504 13.05 -19.62 -22.48
CA GLU A 504 14.41 -19.97 -22.14
C GLU A 504 14.47 -20.94 -20.94
N LEU A 505 13.56 -20.81 -19.98
CA LEU A 505 13.53 -21.67 -18.78
C LEU A 505 12.66 -22.92 -18.90
N LEU A 506 11.83 -23.04 -19.94
CA LEU A 506 10.97 -24.21 -20.17
C LEU A 506 11.74 -25.55 -20.21
N PRO A 507 12.91 -25.68 -20.86
CA PRO A 507 13.66 -26.93 -20.84
C PRO A 507 14.03 -27.38 -19.43
N ILE A 508 14.45 -26.46 -18.55
CA ILE A 508 14.74 -26.77 -17.14
C ILE A 508 13.46 -27.21 -16.43
N ALA A 509 12.34 -26.52 -16.66
CA ALA A 509 11.06 -26.85 -16.05
C ALA A 509 10.55 -28.25 -16.46
N ARG A 510 10.88 -28.70 -17.68
CA ARG A 510 10.54 -30.03 -18.21
C ARG A 510 11.52 -31.12 -17.79
N GLY A 511 12.63 -30.78 -17.14
CA GLY A 511 13.70 -31.72 -16.81
C GLY A 511 14.46 -32.23 -18.04
N GLU A 512 14.49 -31.45 -19.12
CA GLU A 512 15.23 -31.79 -20.33
C GLU A 512 16.75 -31.69 -20.06
N LEU A 513 17.54 -32.58 -20.66
CA LEU A 513 18.99 -32.46 -20.64
C LEU A 513 19.40 -31.28 -21.52
N ILE A 514 20.04 -30.26 -20.94
CA ILE A 514 20.52 -29.08 -21.66
C ILE A 514 22.04 -29.20 -21.86
N PRO A 515 22.53 -29.55 -23.07
CA PRO A 515 23.97 -29.80 -23.28
C PRO A 515 24.83 -28.55 -23.16
N SER A 516 24.25 -27.36 -23.36
CA SER A 516 24.95 -26.08 -23.33
C SER A 516 24.00 -25.01 -22.77
N PRO A 517 23.85 -24.93 -21.43
CA PRO A 517 22.93 -23.98 -20.83
C PRO A 517 23.38 -22.55 -21.11
N SER A 518 22.41 -21.66 -21.37
CA SER A 518 22.66 -20.23 -21.39
C SER A 518 23.11 -19.72 -20.01
N THR A 519 23.62 -18.49 -19.95
CA THR A 519 23.98 -17.85 -18.66
C THR A 519 22.79 -17.82 -17.69
N VAL A 520 21.59 -17.51 -18.19
CA VAL A 520 20.36 -17.46 -17.37
C VAL A 520 20.00 -18.86 -16.88
N GLN A 521 20.01 -19.85 -17.78
CA GLN A 521 19.76 -21.24 -17.42
C GLN A 521 20.76 -21.75 -16.39
N GLN A 522 22.05 -21.44 -16.54
CA GLN A 522 23.10 -21.83 -15.60
C GLN A 522 22.83 -21.25 -14.20
N VAL A 523 22.53 -19.94 -14.10
CA VAL A 523 22.21 -19.30 -12.82
C VAL A 523 20.97 -19.90 -12.17
N VAL A 524 19.93 -20.21 -12.96
CA VAL A 524 18.72 -20.88 -12.46
C VAL A 524 19.01 -22.32 -12.02
N MET A 525 19.84 -23.07 -12.74
CA MET A 525 20.23 -24.43 -12.36
C MET A 525 21.08 -24.45 -11.09
N GLU A 526 21.98 -23.47 -10.91
CA GLU A 526 22.83 -23.35 -9.71
C GLU A 526 22.02 -22.93 -8.47
N ARG A 527 20.99 -22.07 -8.63
CA ARG A 527 20.21 -21.48 -7.53
C ARG A 527 18.72 -21.43 -7.83
N SER A 528 18.13 -22.59 -8.12
CA SER A 528 16.74 -22.71 -8.57
C SER A 528 15.73 -22.14 -7.56
N ASP A 529 15.93 -22.34 -6.26
CA ASP A 529 15.05 -21.80 -5.21
C ASP A 529 14.98 -20.27 -5.18
N HIS A 530 15.97 -19.58 -5.73
CA HIS A 530 16.03 -18.12 -5.79
C HIS A 530 15.56 -17.57 -7.15
N PHE A 531 16.01 -18.16 -8.25
CA PHE A 531 15.83 -17.60 -9.60
C PHE A 531 14.76 -18.29 -10.44
N MET A 532 14.29 -19.50 -10.07
CA MET A 532 13.26 -20.20 -10.85
C MET A 532 11.90 -19.51 -10.71
N PRO A 533 11.27 -19.05 -11.81
CA PRO A 533 9.93 -18.47 -11.75
C PRO A 533 8.88 -19.52 -11.38
N PHE A 534 9.07 -20.77 -11.82
CA PHE A 534 8.23 -21.91 -11.47
C PHE A 534 8.65 -22.49 -10.12
N ARG A 535 8.33 -21.79 -9.03
CA ARG A 535 8.82 -22.16 -7.69
C ARG A 535 8.55 -23.60 -7.26
N ASN A 536 7.47 -24.23 -7.73
CA ASN A 536 7.17 -25.63 -7.41
C ASN A 536 8.19 -26.63 -8.01
N LEU A 537 8.97 -26.19 -9.00
CA LEU A 537 10.03 -26.97 -9.65
C LEU A 537 11.42 -26.67 -9.09
N ALA A 538 11.52 -25.74 -8.13
CA ALA A 538 12.79 -25.44 -7.48
C ALA A 538 13.29 -26.62 -6.64
N THR A 539 14.61 -26.74 -6.47
CA THR A 539 15.28 -27.92 -5.90
C THR A 539 14.79 -28.23 -4.49
N CYS A 540 14.77 -27.26 -3.57
CA CYS A 540 14.25 -27.53 -2.22
C CYS A 540 12.77 -27.91 -2.25
N ARG A 541 11.98 -27.28 -3.13
CA ARG A 541 10.54 -27.55 -3.25
C ARG A 541 10.27 -28.98 -3.70
N VAL A 542 10.89 -29.41 -4.79
CA VAL A 542 10.78 -30.79 -5.29
C VAL A 542 11.15 -31.80 -4.21
N ARG A 543 12.21 -31.52 -3.42
CA ARG A 543 12.63 -32.42 -2.33
C ARG A 543 11.60 -32.50 -1.21
N VAL A 544 11.10 -31.37 -0.71
CA VAL A 544 10.15 -31.39 0.42
C VAL A 544 8.74 -31.88 0.05
N THR A 545 8.40 -31.89 -1.24
CA THR A 545 7.15 -32.49 -1.76
C THR A 545 7.34 -33.90 -2.34
N SER A 546 8.57 -34.41 -2.40
CA SER A 546 8.86 -35.78 -2.84
C SER A 546 8.29 -36.82 -1.87
N PRO A 547 8.18 -38.11 -2.23
CA PRO A 547 7.71 -39.17 -1.33
C PRO A 547 8.43 -39.26 0.03
N GLN A 548 9.64 -38.70 0.15
CA GLN A 548 10.43 -38.66 1.38
C GLN A 548 10.31 -37.31 2.14
N GLY A 549 9.65 -36.32 1.55
CA GLY A 549 9.50 -34.98 2.11
C GLY A 549 8.25 -34.84 2.99
N PRO A 550 8.21 -33.82 3.87
CA PRO A 550 7.14 -33.67 4.86
C PRO A 550 5.79 -33.22 4.27
N PHE A 551 5.78 -32.63 3.06
CA PHE A 551 4.54 -32.19 2.41
C PHE A 551 3.90 -33.27 1.52
N HIS A 552 4.49 -34.46 1.44
CA HIS A 552 3.91 -35.54 0.65
C HIS A 552 2.72 -36.16 1.37
N PRO A 553 1.65 -36.59 0.65
CA PRO A 553 0.47 -37.20 1.27
C PRO A 553 0.76 -38.36 2.23
N ASN A 554 1.81 -39.15 1.97
CA ASN A 554 2.18 -40.27 2.85
C ASN A 554 2.81 -39.83 4.19
N ASN A 555 3.40 -38.63 4.24
CA ASN A 555 4.18 -38.16 5.38
C ASN A 555 3.49 -37.03 6.14
N VAL A 556 2.61 -36.26 5.50
CA VAL A 556 2.01 -35.04 6.08
C VAL A 556 1.15 -35.32 7.33
N ASP A 557 0.68 -36.57 7.49
CA ASP A 557 -0.07 -37.06 8.66
C ASP A 557 0.78 -37.84 9.67
N GLN A 558 2.05 -38.06 9.38
CA GLN A 558 2.91 -38.86 10.24
C GLN A 558 3.44 -38.02 11.42
N PRO A 559 3.86 -38.66 12.51
CA PRO A 559 4.55 -37.97 13.60
C PRO A 559 5.73 -37.14 13.08
N GLY A 560 5.92 -35.94 13.62
CA GLY A 560 6.96 -35.00 13.25
C GLY A 560 6.73 -34.27 11.92
N ALA A 561 5.63 -34.51 11.21
CA ALA A 561 5.35 -33.88 9.92
C ALA A 561 5.24 -32.35 10.01
N PHE A 562 4.43 -31.83 10.93
CA PHE A 562 4.28 -30.39 11.10
C PHE A 562 5.59 -29.69 11.52
N PRO A 563 6.31 -30.15 12.56
CA PRO A 563 7.64 -29.63 12.89
C PRO A 563 8.58 -29.63 11.69
N SER A 564 8.58 -30.70 10.89
CA SER A 564 9.38 -30.82 9.67
C SER A 564 9.01 -29.77 8.60
N CYS A 565 7.71 -29.54 8.37
CA CYS A 565 7.23 -28.47 7.51
C CYS A 565 7.70 -27.08 7.99
N VAL A 566 7.71 -26.85 9.31
CA VAL A 566 8.23 -25.61 9.89
C VAL A 566 9.75 -25.51 9.74
N ILE A 567 10.52 -26.56 10.04
CA ILE A 567 11.98 -26.60 9.90
C ILE A 567 12.38 -26.27 8.47
N THR A 568 11.74 -26.92 7.48
CA THR A 568 12.06 -26.71 6.07
C THR A 568 11.77 -25.29 5.60
N ARG A 569 10.69 -24.64 6.06
CA ARG A 569 10.35 -23.26 5.69
C ARG A 569 11.07 -22.19 6.51
N ALA A 570 11.11 -22.35 7.82
CA ALA A 570 11.60 -21.35 8.76
C ALA A 570 13.11 -21.42 9.00
N LEU A 571 13.78 -22.52 8.64
CA LEU A 571 15.21 -22.68 8.88
C LEU A 571 15.98 -23.06 7.60
N LEU A 572 15.59 -24.16 6.95
CA LEU A 572 16.40 -24.79 5.91
C LEU A 572 16.11 -24.30 4.48
N PHE A 573 15.14 -23.41 4.27
CA PHE A 573 14.74 -22.96 2.94
C PHE A 573 15.92 -22.35 2.17
N ASP A 574 16.19 -22.86 0.96
CA ASP A 574 17.32 -22.45 0.10
C ASP A 574 18.71 -22.61 0.80
N SER A 575 18.81 -23.52 1.77
CA SER A 575 20.08 -23.93 2.38
C SER A 575 20.78 -25.03 1.56
N GLU A 576 22.10 -25.15 1.74
CA GLU A 576 22.86 -26.21 1.08
C GLU A 576 22.43 -27.59 1.58
N VAL A 577 22.23 -27.73 2.91
CA VAL A 577 21.82 -29.01 3.51
C VAL A 577 20.45 -29.48 2.99
N LEU A 578 19.49 -28.57 2.77
CA LEU A 578 18.20 -28.98 2.21
C LEU A 578 18.31 -29.37 0.74
N ARG A 579 19.17 -28.70 -0.04
CA ARG A 579 19.36 -29.04 -1.45
C ARG A 579 20.02 -30.40 -1.65
N GLN A 580 20.93 -30.79 -0.77
CA GLN A 580 21.83 -31.92 -1.00
C GLN A 580 21.61 -33.09 -0.04
N GLU A 581 21.37 -32.81 1.24
CA GLU A 581 21.59 -33.79 2.32
C GLU A 581 20.29 -34.37 2.92
N THR A 582 19.16 -33.68 2.78
CA THR A 582 17.89 -34.13 3.39
C THR A 582 16.67 -33.82 2.51
N TYR A 583 15.59 -34.59 2.69
CA TYR A 583 14.26 -34.28 2.15
C TYR A 583 13.42 -33.43 3.11
N GLY A 584 13.94 -33.19 4.32
CA GLY A 584 13.37 -32.28 5.30
C GLY A 584 12.32 -32.89 6.23
N TYR A 585 12.08 -34.20 6.16
CA TYR A 585 11.20 -34.92 7.08
C TYR A 585 11.98 -35.53 8.25
N PHE A 586 11.52 -35.26 9.46
CA PHE A 586 12.09 -35.71 10.73
C PHE A 586 10.93 -36.19 11.63
N PRO A 587 10.80 -37.51 11.88
CA PRO A 587 9.65 -38.05 12.60
C PRO A 587 9.59 -37.63 14.07
N ASP A 588 10.73 -37.27 14.65
CA ASP A 588 10.84 -36.83 16.03
C ASP A 588 12.11 -35.97 16.24
N LYS A 589 12.27 -35.48 17.46
CA LYS A 589 13.43 -34.68 17.88
C LYS A 589 14.75 -35.48 17.80
N SER A 590 14.73 -36.80 18.02
CA SER A 590 15.94 -37.61 17.95
C SER A 590 16.46 -37.66 16.51
N ALA A 591 15.59 -37.93 15.54
CA ALA A 591 15.95 -37.97 14.13
C ALA A 591 16.52 -36.64 13.63
N TRP A 592 15.98 -35.51 14.11
CA TRP A 592 16.57 -34.19 13.84
C TRP A 592 17.98 -34.06 14.42
N ASN A 593 18.17 -34.43 15.68
CA ASN A 593 19.48 -34.35 16.35
C ASN A 593 20.53 -35.25 15.68
N ASP A 594 20.14 -36.47 15.30
CA ASP A 594 21.00 -37.41 14.58
C ASP A 594 21.42 -36.84 13.22
N PHE A 595 20.51 -36.20 12.50
CA PHE A 595 20.82 -35.51 11.25
C PHE A 595 21.81 -34.36 11.46
N VAL A 596 21.55 -33.50 12.45
CA VAL A 596 22.43 -32.35 12.77
C VAL A 596 23.84 -32.83 13.16
N ALA A 597 23.93 -33.91 13.94
CA ALA A 597 25.19 -34.53 14.32
C ALA A 597 25.93 -35.15 13.11
N ALA A 598 25.21 -35.89 12.25
CA ALA A 598 25.78 -36.50 11.04
C ALA A 598 26.36 -35.44 10.08
N GLN A 599 25.71 -34.27 10.01
CA GLN A 599 26.14 -33.14 9.19
C GLN A 599 27.19 -32.24 9.87
N LYS A 600 27.65 -32.59 11.08
CA LYS A 600 28.70 -31.91 11.84
C LYS A 600 28.43 -30.40 12.01
N PHE A 601 27.20 -30.06 12.39
CA PHE A 601 26.84 -28.66 12.65
C PHE A 601 27.69 -28.08 13.79
N ASP A 602 28.23 -26.87 13.59
CA ASP A 602 28.99 -26.12 14.59
C ASP A 602 28.47 -24.68 14.64
N LYS A 603 27.80 -24.33 15.74
CA LYS A 603 27.24 -22.99 15.98
C LYS A 603 28.28 -21.88 16.03
N ASN A 604 29.54 -22.21 16.33
CA ASN A 604 30.63 -21.24 16.41
C ASN A 604 31.33 -21.03 15.05
N ASN A 605 31.06 -21.90 14.07
CA ASN A 605 31.63 -21.81 12.74
C ASN A 605 30.62 -21.19 11.76
N LYS A 606 30.90 -19.95 11.32
CA LYS A 606 30.05 -19.21 10.38
C LYS A 606 29.77 -19.96 9.06
N ALA A 607 30.73 -20.74 8.55
CA ALA A 607 30.52 -21.53 7.33
C ALA A 607 29.50 -22.67 7.58
N SER A 608 29.61 -23.36 8.72
CA SER A 608 28.65 -24.39 9.13
C SER A 608 27.25 -23.80 9.32
N VAL A 609 27.14 -22.66 9.99
CA VAL A 609 25.88 -21.92 10.15
C VAL A 609 25.26 -21.52 8.81
N ASN A 610 26.04 -20.97 7.89
CA ASN A 610 25.56 -20.58 6.55
C ASN A 610 25.15 -21.77 5.68
N ARG A 611 25.74 -22.96 5.91
CA ARG A 611 25.37 -24.19 5.22
C ARG A 611 23.95 -24.63 5.58
N PHE A 612 23.55 -24.44 6.85
CA PHE A 612 22.23 -24.78 7.37
C PHE A 612 21.17 -23.70 7.19
N PHE A 613 21.54 -22.43 7.30
CA PHE A 613 20.59 -21.32 7.34
C PHE A 613 20.85 -20.32 6.22
N ASN A 614 19.86 -20.14 5.36
CA ASN A 614 19.86 -19.01 4.44
C ASN A 614 19.40 -17.74 5.16
N MET A 615 20.34 -16.86 5.46
CA MET A 615 20.06 -15.62 6.18
C MET A 615 19.17 -14.65 5.43
N SER A 616 19.24 -14.61 4.10
CA SER A 616 18.49 -13.68 3.26
C SER A 616 17.19 -14.28 2.71
N CYS A 617 16.79 -15.46 3.19
CA CYS A 617 15.50 -16.01 2.81
C CYS A 617 14.38 -15.02 3.15
N TYR A 618 13.44 -14.86 2.22
CA TYR A 618 12.31 -13.95 2.37
C TYR A 618 12.70 -12.46 2.58
N GLY A 619 13.91 -12.06 2.18
CA GLY A 619 14.31 -10.66 2.08
C GLY A 619 15.36 -10.25 3.12
N LYS A 620 14.95 -9.56 4.19
CA LYS A 620 15.89 -8.97 5.14
C LYS A 620 16.54 -10.03 6.03
N PRO A 621 17.86 -9.97 6.27
CA PRO A 621 18.55 -10.88 7.18
C PRO A 621 17.91 -10.99 8.56
N GLN A 622 17.60 -12.21 9.00
CA GLN A 622 17.00 -12.49 10.32
C GLN A 622 18.00 -13.17 11.25
N ASN A 623 18.81 -12.40 11.98
CA ASN A 623 19.86 -12.93 12.89
C ASN A 623 19.36 -13.94 13.92
N GLN A 624 18.07 -13.91 14.27
CA GLN A 624 17.46 -14.90 15.16
C GLN A 624 17.58 -16.34 14.62
N ARG A 625 17.66 -16.54 13.30
CA ARG A 625 17.84 -17.85 12.67
C ARG A 625 19.17 -18.49 13.04
N THR A 626 20.27 -17.74 13.06
CA THR A 626 21.58 -18.30 13.41
C THR A 626 21.78 -18.45 14.91
N VAL A 627 21.25 -17.50 15.69
CA VAL A 627 21.47 -17.45 17.13
C VAL A 627 20.60 -18.49 17.85
N ALA A 628 19.34 -18.62 17.46
CA ALA A 628 18.35 -19.42 18.16
C ALA A 628 17.75 -20.56 17.31
N GLY A 629 18.02 -20.62 16.01
CA GLY A 629 17.32 -21.54 15.09
C GLY A 629 17.34 -23.00 15.55
N MET A 630 18.52 -23.53 15.91
CA MET A 630 18.62 -24.92 16.41
C MET A 630 17.88 -25.12 17.74
N GLN A 631 18.03 -24.19 18.68
CA GLN A 631 17.38 -24.23 19.99
C GLN A 631 15.85 -24.24 19.85
N LEU A 632 15.31 -23.46 18.90
CA LEU A 632 13.87 -23.42 18.64
C LEU A 632 13.30 -24.73 18.12
N VAL A 633 14.07 -25.52 17.36
CA VAL A 633 13.64 -26.87 16.95
C VAL A 633 13.48 -27.75 18.19
N GLU A 634 14.49 -27.71 19.06
CA GLU A 634 14.55 -28.56 20.25
C GLU A 634 13.51 -28.22 21.31
N GLU A 635 13.21 -26.94 21.48
CA GLU A 635 12.34 -26.43 22.56
C GLU A 635 10.90 -26.18 22.11
N GLN A 636 10.69 -25.80 20.85
CA GLN A 636 9.39 -25.29 20.40
C GLN A 636 8.76 -26.12 19.29
N TYR A 637 9.48 -26.44 18.21
CA TYR A 637 8.80 -26.92 16.99
C TYR A 637 8.11 -28.27 17.20
N PHE A 638 8.81 -29.26 17.77
CA PHE A 638 8.19 -30.54 18.13
C PHE A 638 7.14 -30.39 19.24
N ALA A 639 7.28 -29.42 20.14
CA ALA A 639 6.28 -29.14 21.17
C ALA A 639 4.97 -28.52 20.61
N HIS A 640 4.96 -28.02 19.38
CA HIS A 640 3.75 -27.51 18.73
C HIS A 640 2.93 -28.60 18.03
N GLU A 641 3.46 -29.81 17.91
CA GLU A 641 2.75 -30.90 17.23
C GLU A 641 1.41 -31.27 17.88
N PRO A 642 1.27 -31.36 19.22
CA PRO A 642 -0.04 -31.56 19.84
C PRO A 642 -1.04 -30.42 19.56
N LEU A 643 -0.56 -29.17 19.43
CA LEU A 643 -1.40 -28.03 19.09
C LEU A 643 -1.87 -28.08 17.63
N TYR A 644 -1.03 -28.59 16.74
CA TYR A 644 -1.39 -28.83 15.34
C TYR A 644 -2.40 -29.96 15.22
N GLN A 645 -2.21 -31.08 15.94
CA GLN A 645 -3.18 -32.18 15.96
C GLN A 645 -4.53 -31.71 16.50
N ALA A 646 -4.53 -30.94 17.59
CA ALA A 646 -5.76 -30.36 18.14
C ALA A 646 -6.46 -29.38 17.17
N LEU A 647 -5.73 -28.78 16.22
CA LEU A 647 -6.34 -27.99 15.15
C LEU A 647 -6.98 -28.91 14.11
N LEU A 648 -6.29 -29.97 13.67
CA LEU A 648 -6.82 -30.94 12.71
C LEU A 648 -8.06 -31.66 13.25
N ASP A 649 -8.09 -32.01 14.54
CA ASP A 649 -9.21 -32.69 15.18
C ASP A 649 -10.51 -31.85 15.17
N LYS A 650 -10.40 -30.52 15.01
CA LYS A 650 -11.58 -29.64 14.80
C LYS A 650 -12.18 -29.78 13.41
N TYR A 651 -11.46 -30.39 12.46
CA TYR A 651 -11.83 -30.56 11.06
C TYR A 651 -11.57 -32.02 10.61
N PRO A 652 -12.20 -33.03 11.24
CA PRO A 652 -11.80 -34.44 11.08
C PRO A 652 -12.02 -35.00 9.66
N ASN A 653 -12.91 -34.40 8.87
CA ASN A 653 -13.25 -34.85 7.52
C ASN A 653 -13.07 -33.77 6.45
N GLU A 654 -12.51 -32.62 6.83
CA GLU A 654 -12.41 -31.45 5.96
C GLU A 654 -11.02 -30.80 6.11
N PRO A 655 -10.43 -30.25 5.03
CA PRO A 655 -9.23 -29.44 5.18
C PRO A 655 -9.48 -28.21 6.06
N VAL A 656 -8.50 -27.81 6.87
CA VAL A 656 -8.60 -26.60 7.70
C VAL A 656 -8.79 -25.37 6.79
N PRO A 657 -9.76 -24.47 7.04
CA PRO A 657 -9.92 -23.28 6.21
C PRO A 657 -8.64 -22.44 6.14
N PHE A 658 -8.32 -21.90 4.96
CA PHE A 658 -7.04 -21.23 4.70
C PHE A 658 -6.71 -20.14 5.72
N MET A 659 -7.66 -19.24 5.95
CA MET A 659 -7.47 -18.13 6.90
C MET A 659 -7.45 -18.57 8.36
N VAL A 660 -8.07 -19.70 8.69
CA VAL A 660 -7.99 -20.28 10.04
C VAL A 660 -6.57 -20.79 10.29
N PHE A 661 -6.02 -21.56 9.37
CA PHE A 661 -4.65 -22.07 9.50
C PHE A 661 -3.63 -20.93 9.47
N TYR A 662 -3.77 -19.96 8.56
CA TYR A 662 -2.85 -18.83 8.48
C TYR A 662 -2.82 -18.02 9.80
N ARG A 663 -3.99 -17.70 10.37
CA ARG A 663 -4.06 -17.03 11.69
C ARG A 663 -3.49 -17.88 12.81
N TRP A 664 -3.69 -19.20 12.75
CA TRP A 664 -3.13 -20.13 13.71
C TRP A 664 -1.59 -20.08 13.71
N THR A 665 -0.95 -19.97 12.54
CA THR A 665 0.51 -19.76 12.46
C THR A 665 0.97 -18.42 13.06
N ASP A 666 0.09 -17.42 13.16
CA ASP A 666 0.34 -16.15 13.84
C ASP A 666 0.04 -16.20 15.35
N GLY A 667 -0.21 -17.39 15.90
CA GLY A 667 -0.54 -17.58 17.31
C GLY A 667 -1.97 -17.17 17.64
N LYS A 668 -2.91 -17.24 16.67
CA LYS A 668 -4.31 -16.86 16.86
C LYS A 668 -5.24 -17.99 16.45
N THR A 669 -6.16 -18.39 17.32
CA THR A 669 -7.20 -19.38 17.00
C THR A 669 -8.57 -18.85 17.35
N ASP A 670 -9.60 -19.34 16.67
CA ASP A 670 -10.97 -19.03 17.02
C ASP A 670 -11.39 -19.83 18.26
N GLY A 671 -12.06 -19.14 19.18
CA GLY A 671 -12.68 -19.76 20.34
C GLY A 671 -13.89 -18.98 20.80
N PHE A 672 -14.42 -19.39 21.95
CA PHE A 672 -15.60 -18.76 22.54
C PHE A 672 -15.27 -18.28 23.94
N THR A 673 -15.83 -17.14 24.32
CA THR A 673 -15.84 -16.68 25.71
C THR A 673 -16.66 -17.63 26.58
N THR A 674 -16.52 -17.54 27.91
CA THR A 674 -17.39 -18.27 28.86
C THR A 674 -18.88 -17.99 28.66
N LYS A 675 -19.22 -16.88 27.97
CA LYS A 675 -20.58 -16.49 27.58
C LYS A 675 -20.99 -16.96 26.18
N GLY A 676 -20.22 -17.82 25.53
CA GLY A 676 -20.49 -18.35 24.18
C GLY A 676 -20.27 -17.35 23.04
N LYS A 677 -19.73 -16.15 23.28
CA LYS A 677 -19.41 -15.19 22.21
C LYS A 677 -18.11 -15.57 21.50
N PRO A 678 -18.05 -15.57 20.15
CA PRO A 678 -16.81 -15.79 19.41
C PRO A 678 -15.72 -14.79 19.82
N ARG A 679 -14.49 -15.26 20.00
CA ARG A 679 -13.32 -14.44 20.32
C ARG A 679 -12.07 -15.10 19.75
N THR A 680 -11.15 -14.28 19.25
CA THR A 680 -9.79 -14.73 18.92
C THR A 680 -9.01 -14.99 20.21
N ILE A 681 -8.54 -16.22 20.39
CA ILE A 681 -7.69 -16.66 21.48
C ILE A 681 -6.24 -16.63 21.00
N SER A 682 -5.34 -16.11 21.82
CA SER A 682 -3.90 -16.19 21.57
C SER A 682 -3.40 -17.56 22.01
N ILE A 683 -2.70 -18.26 21.12
CA ILE A 683 -1.94 -19.48 21.44
C ILE A 683 -0.44 -19.16 21.39
N ALA A 684 0.39 -20.07 21.89
CA ALA A 684 1.83 -19.96 21.73
C ALA A 684 2.16 -19.86 20.23
N LYS A 685 2.87 -18.80 19.86
CA LYS A 685 3.29 -18.59 18.48
C LYS A 685 4.57 -19.39 18.22
N CYS A 686 4.57 -20.17 17.16
CA CYS A 686 5.76 -20.87 16.71
C CYS A 686 6.80 -19.85 16.18
N SER A 687 7.97 -19.80 16.82
CA SER A 687 9.00 -18.81 16.52
C SER A 687 9.51 -18.90 15.08
N LEU A 688 9.94 -17.76 14.52
CA LEU A 688 10.40 -17.60 13.13
C LEU A 688 9.34 -17.84 12.04
N LEU A 689 8.10 -18.19 12.39
CA LEU A 689 6.93 -18.09 11.51
C LEU A 689 6.38 -16.66 11.52
N GLY A 690 7.03 -15.76 10.78
CA GLY A 690 6.47 -14.45 10.45
C GLY A 690 5.27 -14.57 9.50
N GLY A 691 4.53 -13.48 9.26
CA GLY A 691 3.34 -13.50 8.40
C GLY A 691 3.59 -14.10 7.01
N LEU A 692 4.69 -13.73 6.35
CA LEU A 692 5.03 -14.32 5.05
C LEU A 692 5.35 -15.82 5.13
N THR A 693 6.14 -16.27 6.11
CA THR A 693 6.47 -17.70 6.28
C THR A 693 5.22 -18.50 6.62
N GLY A 694 4.35 -17.98 7.48
CA GLY A 694 3.07 -18.59 7.83
C GLY A 694 2.14 -18.72 6.63
N TYR A 695 2.01 -17.67 5.82
CA TYR A 695 1.22 -17.72 4.58
C TYR A 695 1.76 -18.77 3.59
N LEU A 696 3.08 -18.81 3.38
CA LEU A 696 3.70 -19.80 2.49
C LEU A 696 3.54 -21.24 3.00
N LEU A 697 3.68 -21.46 4.31
CA LEU A 697 3.44 -22.75 4.93
C LEU A 697 1.96 -23.17 4.78
N THR A 698 1.03 -22.21 4.92
CA THR A 698 -0.41 -22.43 4.70
C THR A 698 -0.66 -22.88 3.25
N ALA A 699 -0.06 -22.20 2.27
CA ALA A 699 -0.17 -22.57 0.86
C ALA A 699 0.42 -23.96 0.56
N ASP A 700 1.50 -24.35 1.25
CA ASP A 700 2.08 -25.69 1.08
C ASP A 700 1.19 -26.79 1.62
N LEU A 701 0.61 -26.56 2.80
CA LEU A 701 -0.33 -27.50 3.39
C LEU A 701 -1.64 -27.57 2.62
N TYR A 702 -1.99 -26.53 1.84
CA TYR A 702 -3.04 -26.64 0.83
C TYR A 702 -2.66 -27.63 -0.28
N TYR A 703 -1.45 -27.52 -0.85
CA TYR A 703 -0.99 -28.48 -1.85
C TYR A 703 -0.88 -29.92 -1.29
N ALA A 704 -0.60 -30.05 0.01
CA ALA A 704 -0.58 -31.34 0.72
C ALA A 704 -1.98 -31.83 1.14
N GLY A 705 -3.06 -31.08 0.87
CA GLY A 705 -4.44 -31.45 1.17
C GLY A 705 -4.89 -31.26 2.62
N LYS A 706 -4.10 -30.59 3.47
CA LYS A 706 -4.44 -30.31 4.89
C LYS A 706 -5.16 -28.99 5.10
N VAL A 707 -4.98 -28.06 4.19
CA VAL A 707 -5.61 -26.74 4.24
C VAL A 707 -6.49 -26.55 3.01
N ALA A 708 -7.63 -25.89 3.16
CA ALA A 708 -8.53 -25.60 2.06
C ALA A 708 -7.92 -24.55 1.10
N ARG A 709 -8.38 -24.54 -0.16
CA ARG A 709 -7.98 -23.51 -1.12
C ARG A 709 -8.45 -22.14 -0.63
N PRO A 710 -7.62 -21.08 -0.68
CA PRO A 710 -8.07 -19.74 -0.35
C PRO A 710 -9.09 -19.23 -1.37
N THR A 711 -10.06 -18.43 -0.94
CA THR A 711 -10.94 -17.71 -1.87
C THR A 711 -10.19 -16.53 -2.51
N LEU A 712 -10.75 -15.99 -3.60
CA LEU A 712 -10.17 -14.83 -4.28
C LEU A 712 -10.11 -13.62 -3.33
N GLU A 713 -11.15 -13.43 -2.52
CA GLU A 713 -11.27 -12.36 -1.53
C GLU A 713 -10.24 -12.49 -0.41
N GLU A 714 -9.94 -13.72 0.02
CA GLU A 714 -8.91 -13.99 1.02
C GLU A 714 -7.52 -13.64 0.48
N VAL A 715 -7.21 -14.02 -0.76
CA VAL A 715 -5.95 -13.64 -1.42
C VAL A 715 -5.87 -12.12 -1.62
N ALA A 716 -6.95 -11.47 -2.04
CA ALA A 716 -6.96 -10.03 -2.30
C ALA A 716 -6.87 -9.15 -1.04
N ARG A 717 -7.31 -9.64 0.13
CA ARG A 717 -7.28 -8.88 1.38
C ARG A 717 -5.88 -8.77 1.97
N ASP A 718 -5.05 -9.80 1.77
CA ASP A 718 -3.73 -9.93 2.39
C ASP A 718 -2.58 -9.45 1.49
N TRP A 719 -2.86 -9.11 0.23
CA TRP A 719 -1.96 -8.45 -0.73
C TRP A 719 -2.22 -6.95 -0.78
#